data_AF-A0A366R0Y0-F1
#
_entry.id   AF-A0A366R0Y0-F1
#
_cell.length_a   1.000
_cell.length_b   1.000
_cell.length_c   1.000
_cell.angle_alpha   90.00
_cell.angle_beta   90.00
_cell.angle_gamma   90.00
#
_symmetry.space_group_name_H-M   'P 1'
#
loop_
_entity.id
_entity.type
_entity.pdbx_description
1 polymer ?
#
loop_
_entity_poly.entity_id
_entity_poly.type
_entity_poly.pdbx_seq_one_letter_code
_entity_poly.pdbx_strand_id
1 'polypeptide(L)'
;MPRLHAQKVQRPIAGSPAIPSAANIISSPETHQSSTSPQSLHAATPAVQTGNWLSSFAPEPIIARLYGDWFNEIHPLAPIHLRRQFLRRLQQGEGDTDADFCGLVISLCAATKATLPRRDYGHITVDYCVEFLDTHGLLKSQLGRDCYSVDRCIALYHIGTAMSATSPSGLSSMRAYQALSDAAAGTRYLVYYRLHDYDEAQQQLLRRLMWLLFASACSADIFGRLPISLLSPERMDTFPKSLALSDNQMEPSAFESAWHGNDTSYIPGLNSLSDLFLIWQNMQHTPKETDPQATITKYLIKVQKVLDDLPPQLRWRGGLSRPATVTEGHDSQIANLFVTSLNIRSNILQKFGPTEDTPKQHGKIIDDLLEILYHLPSTVFHANGSSLVPKIRDIGAAYLEHGGEKVRSKSGSSVHLIVKNEPFLMLPGELHNSSLSSAKFMSEVWPKMKADHIDTLLGSVAWEMIEPAEGQFDFAELDAVLAGAREHDMKLVLLWFGTYKNGLSTYTPGWVRKDPKRFPRVQVLEAGGVKRTLEMITPLCDAACEADSRAFAALLRHLAEVDAEHQTVLMVQVQNETGVLGDSRDCSNSANKAFAEPIPENLVQHLRQTDTHSRFKKRVPNVPSSGSHTWQSLFGAGQAADEAFMAHLISSYVGRVAAAGKKEYTIPLYTNTWLNIEGPSDIDFGGDGPAVVGGGDQPGIYPSGGPCPHVLDIWRFNTPSLDLIAPDMYFHDYEIVCKNYTEQGNTLFIPEQRRDEYGARRIWLSYATHGALGASPFGIDTGSDIIGREFKLLNQTKQFLPNAAPEDRFGFFFDEEPSEKKPEQWTRVFGDIKVIVERCFVFGKPGPGVAWSFIWATPSSYL
;
A
#
# COMPACT_ATOMS: atom_id res chain seq x y z
N MET A 1 -12.98 -41.11 11.21
CA MET A 1 -14.42 -40.98 11.60
C MET A 1 -15.25 -40.64 10.36
N PRO A 2 -16.58 -40.87 10.36
CA PRO A 2 -17.40 -40.86 9.13
C PRO A 2 -17.81 -39.47 8.61
N ARG A 3 -18.44 -39.47 7.42
CA ARG A 3 -18.86 -38.30 6.64
C ARG A 3 -20.12 -37.62 7.18
N LEU A 4 -20.25 -36.32 6.89
CA LEU A 4 -21.54 -35.64 6.65
C LEU A 4 -21.46 -34.81 5.34
N HIS A 5 -22.61 -34.44 4.79
CA HIS A 5 -22.73 -34.00 3.39
C HIS A 5 -22.62 -32.48 3.17
N ALA A 6 -22.01 -32.11 2.03
CA ALA A 6 -22.20 -30.81 1.37
C ALA A 6 -22.92 -31.02 0.02
N GLN A 7 -23.85 -30.14 -0.34
CA GLN A 7 -24.55 -30.17 -1.62
C GLN A 7 -23.76 -29.39 -2.70
N LYS A 8 -23.75 -29.90 -3.94
CA LYS A 8 -23.23 -29.18 -5.12
C LYS A 8 -24.39 -28.67 -5.97
N VAL A 9 -24.22 -27.47 -6.52
CA VAL A 9 -24.98 -26.98 -7.69
C VAL A 9 -23.97 -26.69 -8.80
N GLN A 10 -24.20 -27.23 -9.99
CA GLN A 10 -23.32 -27.08 -11.15
C GLN A 10 -23.78 -25.94 -12.06
N ARG A 11 -22.84 -25.21 -12.66
CA ARG A 11 -23.07 -24.37 -13.84
C ARG A 11 -22.52 -25.10 -15.09
N PRO A 12 -23.30 -25.24 -16.18
CA PRO A 12 -22.78 -25.68 -17.48
C PRO A 12 -22.24 -24.51 -18.32
N ILE A 13 -21.50 -24.82 -19.40
CA ILE A 13 -20.83 -23.86 -20.29
C ILE A 13 -21.30 -24.08 -21.74
N ALA A 14 -21.73 -23.00 -22.41
CA ALA A 14 -21.83 -22.78 -23.87
C ALA A 14 -22.28 -21.32 -24.10
N GLY A 15 -22.08 -20.64 -25.23
CA GLY A 15 -21.39 -21.00 -26.47
C GLY A 15 -21.97 -20.16 -27.64
N SER A 16 -21.13 -19.43 -28.39
CA SER A 16 -21.60 -18.51 -29.45
C SER A 16 -22.18 -19.23 -30.67
N PRO A 17 -23.23 -18.68 -31.31
CA PRO A 17 -23.12 -18.46 -32.76
C PRO A 17 -23.85 -17.23 -33.34
N ALA A 18 -23.20 -16.62 -34.35
CA ALA A 18 -23.70 -16.09 -35.64
C ALA A 18 -25.01 -15.27 -35.82
N ILE A 19 -24.93 -14.39 -36.84
CA ILE A 19 -25.97 -13.48 -37.36
C ILE A 19 -26.85 -14.17 -38.42
N PRO A 20 -28.17 -13.87 -38.50
CA PRO A 20 -29.00 -14.16 -39.67
C PRO A 20 -29.30 -12.91 -40.54
N SER A 21 -29.57 -13.13 -41.84
CA SER A 21 -29.91 -12.11 -42.85
C SER A 21 -31.42 -12.04 -43.16
N ALA A 22 -31.86 -11.05 -43.94
CA ALA A 22 -33.27 -10.80 -44.25
C ALA A 22 -33.70 -11.29 -45.66
N ALA A 23 -34.90 -11.87 -45.79
CA ALA A 23 -35.72 -11.85 -47.00
C ALA A 23 -37.19 -12.32 -46.76
N ASN A 24 -38.11 -11.72 -47.51
CA ASN A 24 -39.58 -11.81 -47.49
C ASN A 24 -40.22 -13.20 -47.74
N ILE A 25 -41.43 -13.42 -47.19
CA ILE A 25 -42.61 -14.16 -47.77
C ILE A 25 -43.78 -14.07 -46.73
N ILE A 26 -45.07 -13.76 -46.97
CA ILE A 26 -46.03 -13.64 -48.10
C ILE A 26 -46.93 -14.89 -48.29
N SER A 27 -48.28 -14.87 -48.15
CA SER A 27 -49.22 -13.88 -47.56
C SER A 27 -50.67 -14.45 -47.46
N SER A 28 -51.47 -14.00 -46.48
CA SER A 28 -52.96 -13.91 -46.51
C SER A 28 -53.80 -15.21 -46.49
N PRO A 29 -55.15 -15.15 -46.28
CA PRO A 29 -55.96 -14.23 -45.46
C PRO A 29 -56.97 -14.94 -44.52
N GLU A 30 -57.54 -14.25 -43.53
CA GLU A 30 -58.99 -14.36 -43.23
C GLU A 30 -59.56 -13.21 -42.35
N THR A 31 -60.85 -13.00 -42.55
CA THR A 31 -61.83 -12.05 -41.98
C THR A 31 -62.02 -12.04 -40.44
N HIS A 32 -62.71 -11.09 -39.77
CA HIS A 32 -63.66 -10.02 -40.19
C HIS A 32 -63.69 -8.83 -39.17
N GLN A 33 -63.91 -7.61 -39.67
CA GLN A 33 -64.51 -6.39 -39.03
C GLN A 33 -64.54 -6.18 -37.49
N SER A 34 -64.01 -5.02 -37.06
CA SER A 34 -64.83 -3.96 -36.41
C SER A 34 -64.13 -2.59 -36.54
N SER A 35 -64.83 -1.47 -36.29
CA SER A 35 -64.42 -0.12 -36.75
C SER A 35 -64.32 0.95 -35.67
N THR A 36 -63.21 1.70 -35.66
CA THR A 36 -63.14 3.10 -35.17
C THR A 36 -62.05 3.88 -35.89
N SER A 37 -62.32 5.15 -36.19
CA SER A 37 -61.36 6.08 -36.82
C SER A 37 -60.38 6.67 -35.78
N PRO A 38 -59.17 7.09 -36.17
CA PRO A 38 -58.16 7.56 -35.22
C PRO A 38 -58.54 8.91 -34.59
N GLN A 39 -58.55 8.98 -33.26
CA GLN A 39 -58.52 10.25 -32.55
C GLN A 39 -57.09 10.77 -32.44
N SER A 40 -56.93 12.08 -32.60
CA SER A 40 -55.65 12.77 -32.48
C SER A 40 -55.13 12.76 -31.05
N LEU A 41 -54.19 11.86 -30.76
CA LEU A 41 -53.34 11.96 -29.58
C LEU A 41 -52.43 13.19 -29.72
N HIS A 42 -52.88 14.32 -29.21
CA HIS A 42 -52.01 15.45 -28.91
C HIS A 42 -50.90 14.96 -27.97
N ALA A 43 -49.66 14.99 -28.45
CA ALA A 43 -48.51 14.84 -27.58
C ALA A 43 -48.53 16.00 -26.59
N ALA A 44 -48.81 15.71 -25.32
CA ALA A 44 -48.76 16.71 -24.27
C ALA A 44 -47.31 17.20 -24.14
N THR A 45 -47.07 18.49 -24.40
CA THR A 45 -45.80 19.13 -24.11
C THR A 45 -45.45 18.87 -22.64
N PRO A 46 -44.25 18.37 -22.30
CA PRO A 46 -43.85 18.23 -20.91
C PRO A 46 -43.94 19.59 -20.22
N ALA A 47 -44.78 19.70 -19.20
CA ALA A 47 -44.82 20.90 -18.38
C ALA A 47 -43.45 21.06 -17.71
N VAL A 48 -42.82 22.21 -17.91
CA VAL A 48 -41.58 22.55 -17.20
C VAL A 48 -41.92 22.60 -15.71
N GLN A 49 -41.41 21.62 -14.95
CA GLN A 49 -41.36 21.73 -13.50
C GLN A 49 -40.33 22.82 -13.17
N THR A 50 -40.82 24.05 -12.96
CA THR A 50 -40.08 25.09 -12.24
C THR A 50 -39.91 24.59 -10.81
N GLY A 51 -38.79 23.91 -10.56
CA GLY A 51 -38.55 23.14 -9.36
C GLY A 51 -37.66 23.92 -8.39
N ASN A 52 -37.95 23.79 -7.11
CA ASN A 52 -37.11 24.25 -6.00
C ASN A 52 -35.82 23.41 -5.90
N TRP A 53 -35.03 23.32 -6.99
CA TRP A 53 -33.90 22.41 -7.15
C TRP A 53 -32.77 22.75 -6.18
N LEU A 54 -32.33 24.01 -6.09
CA LEU A 54 -31.23 24.39 -5.21
C LEU A 54 -31.59 24.22 -3.74
N SER A 55 -32.82 24.60 -3.36
CA SER A 55 -33.30 24.43 -1.98
C SER A 55 -33.66 22.98 -1.62
N SER A 56 -33.85 22.09 -2.62
CA SER A 56 -33.91 20.63 -2.42
C SER A 56 -32.54 19.96 -2.40
N PHE A 57 -31.53 20.57 -3.01
CA PHE A 57 -30.13 20.12 -3.00
C PHE A 57 -29.44 20.44 -1.67
N ALA A 58 -29.49 21.69 -1.21
CA ALA A 58 -28.87 22.08 0.05
C ALA A 58 -29.44 23.40 0.63
N PRO A 59 -29.35 23.60 1.96
CA PRO A 59 -29.59 24.91 2.56
C PRO A 59 -28.67 25.98 1.97
N GLU A 60 -29.23 27.16 1.66
CA GLU A 60 -28.51 28.31 1.10
C GLU A 60 -27.17 28.62 1.81
N PRO A 61 -27.05 28.60 3.16
CA PRO A 61 -25.76 28.87 3.82
C PRO A 61 -24.64 27.86 3.53
N ILE A 62 -24.98 26.63 3.10
CA ILE A 62 -23.99 25.62 2.69
C ILE A 62 -23.54 25.89 1.25
N ILE A 63 -24.48 26.18 0.34
CA ILE A 63 -24.20 26.59 -1.04
C ILE A 63 -23.34 27.88 -1.05
N ALA A 64 -23.68 28.84 -0.20
CA ALA A 64 -22.95 30.10 -0.04
C ALA A 64 -21.51 29.92 0.47
N ARG A 65 -21.28 28.95 1.36
CA ARG A 65 -19.91 28.57 1.77
C ARG A 65 -19.15 27.95 0.61
N LEU A 66 -19.77 27.04 -0.14
CA LEU A 66 -19.15 26.32 -1.27
C LEU A 66 -18.75 27.25 -2.42
N TYR A 67 -19.59 28.22 -2.81
CA TYR A 67 -19.18 29.21 -3.82
C TYR A 67 -18.24 30.27 -3.25
N GLY A 68 -18.36 30.63 -1.97
CA GLY A 68 -17.43 31.55 -1.30
C GLY A 68 -16.00 31.00 -1.35
N ASP A 69 -15.84 29.76 -0.93
CA ASP A 69 -14.56 29.03 -0.94
C ASP A 69 -14.00 28.85 -2.36
N TRP A 70 -14.86 28.56 -3.35
CA TRP A 70 -14.47 28.55 -4.76
C TRP A 70 -13.86 29.88 -5.20
N PHE A 71 -14.56 31.00 -4.98
CA PHE A 71 -14.08 32.31 -5.42
C PHE A 71 -12.85 32.80 -4.65
N ASN A 72 -12.65 32.37 -3.40
CA ASN A 72 -11.50 32.76 -2.60
C ASN A 72 -10.23 31.94 -2.94
N GLU A 73 -10.36 30.62 -3.10
CA GLU A 73 -9.19 29.71 -3.13
C GLU A 73 -9.00 28.99 -4.47
N ILE A 74 -10.07 28.73 -5.23
CA ILE A 74 -10.02 27.88 -6.43
C ILE A 74 -10.06 28.69 -7.73
N HIS A 75 -10.81 29.80 -7.77
CA HIS A 75 -10.84 30.72 -8.91
C HIS A 75 -9.44 31.19 -9.39
N PRO A 76 -8.44 31.45 -8.53
CA PRO A 76 -7.09 31.76 -8.99
C PRO A 76 -6.43 30.66 -9.86
N LEU A 77 -6.87 29.41 -9.72
CA LEU A 77 -6.42 28.27 -10.53
C LEU A 77 -7.38 28.00 -11.71
N ALA A 78 -8.69 28.16 -11.48
CA ALA A 78 -9.74 27.95 -12.46
C ALA A 78 -10.63 29.22 -12.65
N PRO A 79 -10.14 30.28 -13.33
CA PRO A 79 -10.81 31.57 -13.46
C PRO A 79 -11.93 31.57 -14.53
N ILE A 80 -12.76 30.52 -14.56
CA ILE A 80 -13.81 30.26 -15.55
C ILE A 80 -15.21 30.76 -15.14
N HIS A 81 -15.30 31.56 -14.07
CA HIS A 81 -16.54 32.18 -13.60
C HIS A 81 -16.34 33.68 -13.39
N LEU A 82 -17.34 34.48 -13.76
CA LEU A 82 -17.45 35.88 -13.37
C LEU A 82 -18.27 35.94 -12.08
N ARG A 83 -17.66 36.43 -10.99
CA ARG A 83 -18.28 36.32 -9.65
C ARG A 83 -19.60 37.10 -9.58
N ARG A 84 -19.61 38.30 -10.17
CA ARG A 84 -20.76 39.20 -10.17
C ARG A 84 -21.94 38.65 -10.96
N GLN A 85 -21.70 38.17 -12.18
CA GLN A 85 -22.74 37.51 -12.98
C GLN A 85 -23.32 36.29 -12.24
N PHE A 86 -22.47 35.42 -11.68
CA PHE A 86 -22.90 34.22 -10.96
C PHE A 86 -23.79 34.56 -9.73
N LEU A 87 -23.37 35.51 -8.90
CA LEU A 87 -24.13 35.95 -7.73
C LEU A 87 -25.45 36.64 -8.11
N ARG A 88 -25.46 37.44 -9.18
CA ARG A 88 -26.67 38.12 -9.67
C ARG A 88 -27.75 37.11 -10.11
N ARG A 89 -27.36 36.10 -10.90
CA ARG A 89 -28.25 35.03 -11.39
C ARG A 89 -28.80 34.18 -10.25
N LEU A 90 -27.98 33.87 -9.23
CA LEU A 90 -28.45 33.23 -7.98
C LEU A 90 -29.50 34.09 -7.26
N GLN A 91 -29.22 35.38 -7.04
CA GLN A 91 -30.17 36.31 -6.38
C GLN A 91 -31.47 36.51 -7.16
N GLN A 92 -31.44 36.30 -8.49
CA GLN A 92 -32.60 36.38 -9.37
C GLN A 92 -33.42 35.07 -9.43
N GLY A 93 -32.99 34.01 -8.74
CA GLY A 93 -33.69 32.72 -8.71
C GLY A 93 -33.50 31.86 -9.97
N GLU A 94 -32.50 32.15 -10.80
CA GLU A 94 -32.25 31.39 -12.04
C GLU A 94 -31.92 29.93 -11.76
N GLY A 95 -31.35 29.61 -10.58
CA GLY A 95 -31.00 28.23 -10.20
C GLY A 95 -32.18 27.28 -10.02
N ASP A 96 -33.42 27.79 -9.94
CA ASP A 96 -34.66 27.01 -9.85
C ASP A 96 -35.51 27.10 -11.14
N THR A 97 -34.96 27.71 -12.21
CA THR A 97 -35.65 27.92 -13.50
C THR A 97 -34.81 27.61 -14.75
N ASP A 98 -33.48 27.72 -14.67
CA ASP A 98 -32.52 27.28 -15.70
C ASP A 98 -31.75 26.04 -15.21
N ALA A 99 -31.93 24.92 -15.93
CA ALA A 99 -31.31 23.65 -15.61
C ALA A 99 -29.80 23.60 -15.86
N ASP A 100 -29.28 24.31 -16.88
CA ASP A 100 -27.84 24.37 -17.14
C ASP A 100 -27.15 25.21 -16.04
N PHE A 101 -27.78 26.31 -15.58
CA PHE A 101 -27.28 27.12 -14.47
C PHE A 101 -27.40 26.41 -13.11
N CYS A 102 -28.49 25.71 -12.84
CA CYS A 102 -28.61 24.83 -11.67
C CYS A 102 -27.48 23.78 -11.67
N GLY A 103 -27.22 23.18 -12.85
CA GLY A 103 -26.10 22.29 -13.09
C GLY A 103 -24.73 22.93 -12.83
N LEU A 104 -24.54 24.19 -13.21
CA LEU A 104 -23.33 24.97 -12.92
C LEU A 104 -23.11 25.17 -11.41
N VAL A 105 -24.15 25.52 -10.67
CA VAL A 105 -24.08 25.75 -9.21
C VAL A 105 -23.75 24.45 -8.46
N ILE A 106 -24.45 23.35 -8.77
CA ILE A 106 -24.24 22.04 -8.10
C ILE A 106 -22.89 21.42 -8.48
N SER A 107 -22.46 21.56 -9.74
CA SER A 107 -21.13 21.09 -10.15
C SER A 107 -19.99 21.92 -9.54
N LEU A 108 -20.18 23.24 -9.36
CA LEU A 108 -19.23 24.08 -8.62
C LEU A 108 -19.12 23.59 -7.16
N CYS A 109 -20.24 23.26 -6.51
CA CYS A 109 -20.23 22.66 -5.18
C CYS A 109 -19.44 21.33 -5.14
N ALA A 110 -19.60 20.46 -6.15
CA ALA A 110 -18.82 19.23 -6.27
C ALA A 110 -17.31 19.50 -6.43
N ALA A 111 -16.93 20.43 -7.31
CA ALA A 111 -15.53 20.78 -7.57
C ALA A 111 -14.86 21.46 -6.36
N THR A 112 -15.59 22.28 -5.60
CA THR A 112 -15.13 22.84 -4.31
C THR A 112 -14.88 21.72 -3.31
N LYS A 113 -15.82 20.78 -3.12
CA LYS A 113 -15.65 19.67 -2.18
C LYS A 113 -14.51 18.73 -2.57
N ALA A 114 -14.29 18.51 -3.87
CA ALA A 114 -13.17 17.72 -4.38
C ALA A 114 -11.81 18.38 -4.10
N THR A 115 -11.73 19.70 -4.28
CA THR A 115 -10.48 20.47 -4.10
C THR A 115 -10.16 20.79 -2.64
N LEU A 116 -11.20 20.98 -1.80
CA LEU A 116 -11.07 21.30 -0.37
C LEU A 116 -11.67 20.18 0.49
N PRO A 117 -11.15 18.92 0.41
CA PRO A 117 -11.77 17.76 1.03
C PRO A 117 -11.86 17.87 2.56
N ARG A 118 -10.86 18.51 3.19
CA ARG A 118 -10.79 18.75 4.65
C ARG A 118 -11.90 19.66 5.21
N ARG A 119 -12.60 20.44 4.37
CA ARG A 119 -13.63 21.37 4.84
C ARG A 119 -14.98 20.68 5.03
N ASP A 120 -15.64 21.03 6.13
CA ASP A 120 -16.99 20.54 6.44
C ASP A 120 -18.07 21.40 5.75
N TYR A 121 -18.95 20.69 5.05
CA TYR A 121 -20.13 21.21 4.37
C TYR A 121 -21.35 20.29 4.64
N GLY A 122 -21.33 19.53 5.73
CA GLY A 122 -22.34 18.55 6.08
C GLY A 122 -22.34 17.34 5.13
N HIS A 123 -23.51 17.04 4.55
CA HIS A 123 -23.73 15.85 3.72
C HIS A 123 -23.18 15.96 2.28
N ILE A 124 -22.62 17.12 1.89
CA ILE A 124 -22.18 17.35 0.51
C ILE A 124 -20.91 16.52 0.18
N THR A 125 -21.07 15.61 -0.77
CA THR A 125 -20.00 14.83 -1.40
C THR A 125 -20.08 14.97 -2.93
N VAL A 126 -19.00 14.60 -3.63
CA VAL A 126 -19.00 14.61 -5.12
C VAL A 126 -20.08 13.66 -5.65
N ASP A 127 -20.18 12.46 -5.09
CA ASP A 127 -21.16 11.46 -5.52
C ASP A 127 -22.61 11.93 -5.29
N TYR A 128 -22.89 12.60 -4.17
CA TYR A 128 -24.20 13.20 -3.90
C TYR A 128 -24.57 14.27 -4.94
N CYS A 129 -23.63 15.17 -5.28
CA CYS A 129 -23.84 16.16 -6.33
C CYS A 129 -24.13 15.50 -7.69
N VAL A 130 -23.40 14.44 -8.05
CA VAL A 130 -23.59 13.71 -9.31
C VAL A 130 -24.92 12.96 -9.34
N GLU A 131 -25.30 12.28 -8.25
CA GLU A 131 -26.58 11.59 -8.12
C GLU A 131 -27.77 12.57 -8.22
N PHE A 132 -27.67 13.75 -7.60
CA PHE A 132 -28.69 14.79 -7.69
C PHE A 132 -28.86 15.30 -9.14
N LEU A 133 -27.74 15.53 -9.85
CA LEU A 133 -27.74 15.97 -11.25
C LEU A 133 -28.32 14.91 -12.20
N ASP A 134 -27.97 13.64 -12.01
CA ASP A 134 -28.53 12.52 -12.77
C ASP A 134 -30.05 12.39 -12.54
N THR A 135 -30.48 12.45 -11.26
CA THR A 135 -31.87 12.26 -10.84
C THR A 135 -32.80 13.33 -11.40
N HIS A 136 -32.38 14.60 -11.37
CA HIS A 136 -33.17 15.72 -11.89
C HIS A 136 -32.91 16.00 -13.38
N GLY A 137 -31.96 15.29 -14.01
CA GLY A 137 -31.64 15.41 -15.42
C GLY A 137 -31.02 16.75 -15.85
N LEU A 138 -30.51 17.53 -14.89
CA LEU A 138 -30.13 18.94 -15.07
C LEU A 138 -29.06 19.13 -16.16
N LEU A 139 -28.12 18.18 -16.27
CA LEU A 139 -27.08 18.18 -17.32
C LEU A 139 -27.32 17.12 -18.41
N LYS A 140 -28.54 16.59 -18.57
CA LYS A 140 -28.84 15.53 -19.54
C LYS A 140 -28.96 16.06 -20.97
N SER A 141 -28.22 15.46 -21.91
CA SER A 141 -28.31 15.82 -23.34
C SER A 141 -29.65 15.38 -23.95
N GLN A 142 -30.19 16.18 -24.86
CA GLN A 142 -31.46 15.91 -25.55
C GLN A 142 -31.29 16.14 -27.07
N LEU A 143 -31.62 15.12 -27.87
CA LEU A 143 -31.42 15.10 -29.34
C LEU A 143 -32.19 16.15 -30.15
N GLY A 144 -33.05 16.95 -29.52
CA GLY A 144 -33.91 17.97 -30.16
C GLY A 144 -33.72 19.40 -29.65
N ARG A 145 -32.61 19.70 -28.95
CA ARG A 145 -32.30 21.02 -28.39
C ARG A 145 -30.86 21.40 -28.74
N ASP A 146 -30.58 22.68 -29.00
CA ASP A 146 -29.19 23.18 -29.08
C ASP A 146 -28.48 22.81 -27.77
N CYS A 147 -27.43 21.99 -27.87
CA CYS A 147 -27.04 21.07 -26.79
C CYS A 147 -25.81 21.49 -25.98
N TYR A 148 -25.23 22.66 -26.27
CA TYR A 148 -24.07 23.22 -25.57
C TYR A 148 -24.26 24.71 -25.26
N SER A 149 -24.05 25.06 -23.99
CA SER A 149 -23.99 26.43 -23.47
C SER A 149 -22.68 26.63 -22.71
N VAL A 150 -22.31 27.87 -22.40
CA VAL A 150 -21.07 28.17 -21.63
C VAL A 150 -21.13 27.51 -20.24
N ASP A 151 -22.24 27.74 -19.53
CA ASP A 151 -22.53 27.14 -18.22
C ASP A 151 -22.40 25.62 -18.26
N ARG A 152 -23.04 24.96 -19.23
CA ARG A 152 -23.01 23.51 -19.40
C ARG A 152 -21.61 22.95 -19.64
N CYS A 153 -20.79 23.64 -20.44
CA CYS A 153 -19.40 23.22 -20.69
C CYS A 153 -18.54 23.34 -19.42
N ILE A 154 -18.72 24.42 -18.63
CA ILE A 154 -18.04 24.60 -17.34
C ILE A 154 -18.53 23.53 -16.34
N ALA A 155 -19.83 23.26 -16.28
CA ALA A 155 -20.41 22.30 -15.36
C ALA A 155 -19.93 20.86 -15.62
N LEU A 156 -19.82 20.46 -16.89
CA LEU A 156 -19.26 19.17 -17.28
C LEU A 156 -17.76 19.08 -16.97
N TYR A 157 -17.00 20.18 -17.11
CA TYR A 157 -15.60 20.24 -16.69
C TYR A 157 -15.44 20.11 -15.16
N HIS A 158 -16.31 20.79 -14.38
CA HIS A 158 -16.35 20.66 -12.92
C HIS A 158 -16.64 19.21 -12.48
N ILE A 159 -17.67 18.57 -13.02
CA ILE A 159 -17.99 17.16 -12.67
C ILE A 159 -16.85 16.24 -13.09
N GLY A 160 -16.30 16.41 -14.29
CA GLY A 160 -15.20 15.61 -14.79
C GLY A 160 -13.94 15.70 -13.91
N THR A 161 -13.54 16.91 -13.50
CA THR A 161 -12.40 17.12 -12.60
C THR A 161 -12.68 16.65 -11.18
N ALA A 162 -13.87 16.91 -10.63
CA ALA A 162 -14.26 16.46 -9.30
C ALA A 162 -14.28 14.92 -9.18
N MET A 163 -14.91 14.23 -10.14
CA MET A 163 -14.95 12.76 -10.17
C MET A 163 -13.58 12.15 -10.43
N SER A 164 -12.72 12.81 -11.21
CA SER A 164 -11.33 12.40 -11.40
C SER A 164 -10.47 12.58 -10.14
N ALA A 165 -10.90 13.43 -9.20
CA ALA A 165 -10.20 13.64 -7.94
C ALA A 165 -10.64 12.63 -6.86
N THR A 166 -11.92 12.28 -6.79
CA THR A 166 -12.46 11.39 -5.73
C THR A 166 -12.58 9.91 -6.10
N SER A 167 -12.54 9.54 -7.38
CA SER A 167 -12.64 8.13 -7.77
C SER A 167 -11.32 7.37 -7.54
N PRO A 168 -11.33 6.13 -7.00
CA PRO A 168 -10.14 5.29 -6.89
C PRO A 168 -9.43 5.00 -8.23
N SER A 169 -10.13 5.17 -9.35
CA SER A 169 -9.58 5.03 -10.71
C SER A 169 -9.14 6.35 -11.34
N GLY A 170 -9.34 7.49 -10.66
CA GLY A 170 -9.00 8.83 -11.16
C GLY A 170 -9.57 9.12 -12.55
N LEU A 171 -8.70 9.57 -13.47
CA LEU A 171 -9.08 9.84 -14.87
C LEU A 171 -9.58 8.61 -15.65
N SER A 172 -9.29 7.37 -15.23
CA SER A 172 -9.87 6.17 -15.87
C SER A 172 -11.26 5.81 -15.34
N SER A 173 -11.86 6.65 -14.50
CA SER A 173 -13.30 6.60 -14.20
C SER A 173 -14.10 6.96 -15.45
N MET A 174 -14.94 6.02 -15.92
CA MET A 174 -15.78 6.19 -17.12
C MET A 174 -16.62 7.48 -17.08
N ARG A 175 -17.21 7.82 -15.92
CA ARG A 175 -18.01 9.04 -15.74
C ARG A 175 -17.15 10.31 -15.82
N ALA A 176 -15.96 10.30 -15.23
CA ALA A 176 -15.03 11.44 -15.29
C ALA A 176 -14.55 11.68 -16.73
N TYR A 177 -14.13 10.61 -17.42
CA TYR A 177 -13.71 10.67 -18.82
C TYR A 177 -14.83 11.15 -19.75
N GLN A 178 -16.07 10.67 -19.54
CA GLN A 178 -17.22 11.14 -20.31
C GLN A 178 -17.48 12.64 -20.09
N ALA A 179 -17.58 13.10 -18.83
CA ALA A 179 -17.88 14.49 -18.53
C ALA A 179 -16.82 15.45 -19.09
N LEU A 180 -15.52 15.11 -18.97
CA LEU A 180 -14.44 15.87 -19.60
C LEU A 180 -14.50 15.83 -21.14
N SER A 181 -14.90 14.70 -21.74
CA SER A 181 -15.06 14.57 -23.19
C SER A 181 -16.23 15.40 -23.73
N ASP A 182 -17.36 15.42 -23.03
CA ASP A 182 -18.53 16.23 -23.40
C ASP A 182 -18.25 17.74 -23.21
N ALA A 183 -17.52 18.12 -22.15
CA ALA A 183 -17.00 19.49 -21.99
C ALA A 183 -16.04 19.88 -23.11
N ALA A 184 -15.12 18.98 -23.51
CA ALA A 184 -14.18 19.19 -24.60
C ALA A 184 -14.89 19.29 -25.97
N ALA A 185 -15.93 18.48 -26.21
CA ALA A 185 -16.75 18.58 -27.41
C ALA A 185 -17.51 19.92 -27.47
N GLY A 186 -18.22 20.29 -26.39
CA GLY A 186 -18.99 21.53 -26.31
C GLY A 186 -18.12 22.78 -26.44
N THR A 187 -17.03 22.87 -25.67
CA THR A 187 -16.14 24.03 -25.70
C THR A 187 -15.53 24.23 -27.08
N ARG A 188 -15.12 23.14 -27.77
CA ARG A 188 -14.65 23.22 -29.18
C ARG A 188 -15.75 23.67 -30.13
N TYR A 189 -16.96 23.14 -30.00
CA TYR A 189 -18.08 23.54 -30.86
C TYR A 189 -18.39 25.04 -30.73
N LEU A 190 -18.50 25.53 -29.49
CA LEU A 190 -18.78 26.95 -29.23
C LEU A 190 -17.63 27.84 -29.72
N VAL A 191 -16.38 27.52 -29.37
CA VAL A 191 -15.20 28.32 -29.73
C VAL A 191 -14.94 28.42 -31.24
N TYR A 192 -15.21 27.36 -32.02
CA TYR A 192 -14.92 27.36 -33.46
C TYR A 192 -16.10 27.74 -34.36
N TYR A 193 -17.35 27.55 -33.91
CA TYR A 193 -18.53 27.76 -34.77
C TYR A 193 -19.53 28.80 -34.25
N ARG A 194 -19.58 29.06 -32.93
CA ARG A 194 -20.59 29.93 -32.29
C ARG A 194 -19.99 31.10 -31.48
N LEU A 195 -18.67 31.30 -31.48
CA LEU A 195 -17.98 32.26 -30.61
C LEU A 195 -18.45 33.72 -30.81
N HIS A 196 -18.98 34.05 -31.98
CA HIS A 196 -19.53 35.36 -32.33
C HIS A 196 -20.95 35.62 -31.79
N ASP A 197 -21.64 34.59 -31.28
CA ASP A 197 -22.95 34.72 -30.62
C ASP A 197 -22.83 35.17 -29.15
N TYR A 198 -21.62 35.16 -28.60
CA TYR A 198 -21.31 35.42 -27.20
C TYR A 198 -20.63 36.78 -26.99
N ASP A 199 -20.91 37.42 -25.85
CA ASP A 199 -20.27 38.68 -25.46
C ASP A 199 -18.76 38.50 -25.18
N GLU A 200 -18.00 39.60 -25.12
CA GLU A 200 -16.54 39.54 -24.95
C GLU A 200 -16.10 38.80 -23.67
N ALA A 201 -16.90 38.86 -22.59
CA ALA A 201 -16.60 38.24 -21.32
C ALA A 201 -16.84 36.72 -21.40
N GLN A 202 -17.97 36.29 -21.96
CA GLN A 202 -18.26 34.89 -22.29
C GLN A 202 -17.24 34.30 -23.28
N GLN A 203 -16.78 35.08 -24.25
CA GLN A 203 -15.68 34.69 -25.15
C GLN A 203 -14.37 34.48 -24.39
N GLN A 204 -14.04 35.29 -23.37
CA GLN A 204 -12.89 35.01 -22.50
C GLN A 204 -13.10 33.73 -21.68
N LEU A 205 -14.29 33.51 -21.09
CA LEU A 205 -14.57 32.28 -20.32
C LEU A 205 -14.37 31.02 -21.18
N LEU A 206 -14.87 31.01 -22.42
CA LEU A 206 -14.68 29.90 -23.36
C LEU A 206 -13.20 29.67 -23.71
N ARG A 207 -12.39 30.73 -23.89
CA ARG A 207 -10.94 30.61 -24.12
C ARG A 207 -10.22 30.05 -22.88
N ARG A 208 -10.57 30.52 -21.67
CA ARG A 208 -10.01 30.02 -20.40
C ARG A 208 -10.34 28.53 -20.19
N LEU A 209 -11.58 28.13 -20.46
CA LEU A 209 -12.01 26.74 -20.37
C LEU A 209 -11.28 25.83 -21.37
N MET A 210 -11.06 26.30 -22.61
CA MET A 210 -10.24 25.56 -23.60
C MET A 210 -8.81 25.30 -23.07
N TRP A 211 -8.18 26.30 -22.47
CA TRP A 211 -6.82 26.16 -21.92
C TRP A 211 -6.77 25.26 -20.67
N LEU A 212 -7.80 25.25 -19.82
CA LEU A 212 -7.91 24.30 -18.70
C LEU A 212 -8.15 22.86 -19.17
N LEU A 213 -9.01 22.66 -20.18
CA LEU A 213 -9.22 21.34 -20.79
C LEU A 213 -7.92 20.82 -21.43
N PHE A 214 -7.16 21.68 -22.10
CA PHE A 214 -5.83 21.35 -22.63
C PHE A 214 -4.85 20.95 -21.53
N ALA A 215 -4.73 21.76 -20.46
CA ALA A 215 -3.91 21.43 -19.29
C ALA A 215 -4.32 20.10 -18.63
N SER A 216 -5.62 19.79 -18.61
CA SER A 216 -6.15 18.51 -18.10
C SER A 216 -5.75 17.33 -18.99
N ALA A 217 -5.83 17.48 -20.31
CA ALA A 217 -5.43 16.44 -21.26
C ALA A 217 -3.92 16.20 -21.24
N CYS A 218 -3.09 17.25 -21.14
CA CYS A 218 -1.64 17.08 -20.96
C CYS A 218 -1.29 16.47 -19.59
N SER A 219 -2.03 16.78 -18.53
CA SER A 219 -1.87 16.11 -17.23
C SER A 219 -2.25 14.63 -17.29
N ALA A 220 -3.25 14.25 -18.10
CA ALA A 220 -3.60 12.85 -18.36
C ALA A 220 -2.45 12.10 -19.06
N ASP A 221 -1.91 12.72 -20.11
CA ASP A 221 -0.83 12.20 -20.96
C ASP A 221 0.48 11.98 -20.19
N ILE A 222 0.86 12.91 -19.29
CA ILE A 222 2.00 12.75 -18.36
C ILE A 222 1.88 11.45 -17.56
N PHE A 223 0.71 11.18 -16.97
CA PHE A 223 0.48 9.98 -16.14
C PHE A 223 0.06 8.75 -16.96
N GLY A 224 0.40 8.70 -18.25
CA GLY A 224 0.14 7.55 -19.13
C GLY A 224 -1.34 7.22 -19.32
N ARG A 225 -2.24 8.19 -19.14
CA ARG A 225 -3.69 8.01 -19.32
C ARG A 225 -4.10 8.48 -20.71
N LEU A 226 -5.14 7.86 -21.26
CA LEU A 226 -5.70 8.25 -22.55
C LEU A 226 -6.16 9.73 -22.47
N PRO A 227 -5.60 10.65 -23.27
CA PRO A 227 -5.99 12.05 -23.22
C PRO A 227 -7.42 12.23 -23.73
N ILE A 228 -8.15 13.13 -23.09
CA ILE A 228 -9.47 13.56 -23.56
C ILE A 228 -9.34 14.13 -24.97
N SER A 229 -10.23 13.72 -25.89
CA SER A 229 -10.18 14.16 -27.29
C SER A 229 -10.32 15.67 -27.40
N LEU A 230 -9.20 16.36 -27.65
CA LEU A 230 -9.12 17.77 -28.02
C LEU A 230 -8.61 17.89 -29.47
N LEU A 231 -8.15 19.08 -29.87
CA LEU A 231 -7.68 19.34 -31.24
C LEU A 231 -6.25 18.81 -31.45
N SER A 232 -5.81 18.75 -32.73
CA SER A 232 -4.41 18.44 -33.04
C SER A 232 -3.46 19.48 -32.39
N PRO A 233 -2.23 19.08 -32.00
CA PRO A 233 -1.26 19.98 -31.34
C PRO A 233 -1.08 21.32 -32.05
N GLU A 234 -0.99 21.29 -33.38
CA GLU A 234 -0.85 22.45 -34.27
C GLU A 234 -1.95 23.52 -34.07
N ARG A 235 -3.17 23.08 -33.74
CA ARG A 235 -4.32 23.97 -33.50
C ARG A 235 -4.31 24.57 -32.09
N MET A 236 -3.63 23.95 -31.12
CA MET A 236 -3.45 24.50 -29.78
C MET A 236 -2.30 25.50 -29.72
N ASP A 237 -1.19 25.23 -30.42
CA ASP A 237 -0.03 26.15 -30.51
C ASP A 237 -0.42 27.50 -31.13
N THR A 238 -1.37 27.47 -32.08
CA THR A 238 -1.95 28.66 -32.73
C THR A 238 -3.20 29.23 -32.04
N PHE A 239 -3.67 28.65 -30.93
CA PHE A 239 -4.91 29.08 -30.29
C PHE A 239 -4.72 30.40 -29.51
N PRO A 240 -5.66 31.37 -29.57
CA PRO A 240 -5.53 32.62 -28.83
C PRO A 240 -5.42 32.42 -27.31
N LYS A 241 -4.41 33.05 -26.70
CA LYS A 241 -4.29 33.20 -25.25
C LYS A 241 -5.45 34.04 -24.70
N SER A 242 -5.80 33.80 -23.44
CA SER A 242 -6.86 34.56 -22.76
C SER A 242 -6.34 35.96 -22.39
N LEU A 243 -7.18 36.99 -22.53
CA LEU A 243 -6.79 38.35 -22.17
C LEU A 243 -6.64 38.50 -20.65
N ALA A 244 -5.61 39.24 -20.22
CA ALA A 244 -5.26 39.47 -18.81
C ALA A 244 -6.15 40.52 -18.13
N LEU A 245 -7.47 40.28 -18.17
CA LEU A 245 -8.50 41.14 -17.61
C LEU A 245 -8.92 40.67 -16.20
N SER A 246 -9.24 41.60 -15.30
CA SER A 246 -9.93 41.35 -14.03
C SER A 246 -11.46 41.38 -14.20
N ASP A 247 -12.23 40.99 -13.18
CA ASP A 247 -13.70 40.99 -13.28
C ASP A 247 -14.27 42.41 -13.50
N ASN A 248 -13.70 43.46 -12.91
CA ASN A 248 -14.11 44.86 -13.19
C ASN A 248 -13.80 45.33 -14.62
N GLN A 249 -12.85 44.67 -15.32
CA GLN A 249 -12.52 45.00 -16.71
C GLN A 249 -13.38 44.23 -17.73
N MET A 250 -14.00 43.12 -17.32
CA MET A 250 -14.95 42.35 -18.14
C MET A 250 -16.40 42.78 -17.90
N GLU A 251 -16.76 43.05 -16.63
CA GLU A 251 -18.02 43.67 -16.24
C GLU A 251 -17.74 44.99 -15.50
N PRO A 252 -17.86 46.17 -16.14
CA PRO A 252 -17.79 47.45 -15.43
C PRO A 252 -19.07 47.71 -14.62
N SER A 253 -18.98 47.83 -13.28
CA SER A 253 -20.10 48.18 -12.40
C SER A 253 -19.64 48.88 -11.12
N ALA A 254 -20.54 49.60 -10.45
CA ALA A 254 -20.22 50.55 -9.37
C ALA A 254 -20.57 50.10 -7.94
N PHE A 255 -21.29 48.98 -7.75
CA PHE A 255 -21.75 48.53 -6.44
C PHE A 255 -21.57 47.02 -6.24
N GLU A 256 -20.59 46.63 -5.42
CA GLU A 256 -20.45 45.27 -4.90
C GLU A 256 -19.51 45.23 -3.68
N SER A 257 -19.41 44.10 -2.99
CA SER A 257 -18.41 43.89 -1.95
C SER A 257 -17.01 43.69 -2.55
N ALA A 258 -15.99 44.16 -1.84
CA ALA A 258 -14.59 44.00 -2.25
C ALA A 258 -14.19 42.52 -2.25
N TRP A 259 -13.70 42.04 -3.39
CA TRP A 259 -13.15 40.70 -3.58
C TRP A 259 -11.90 40.80 -4.47
N HIS A 260 -10.90 39.93 -4.26
CA HIS A 260 -9.58 40.11 -4.88
C HIS A 260 -9.60 40.06 -6.41
N GLY A 261 -10.50 39.28 -7.02
CA GLY A 261 -10.62 39.16 -8.48
C GLY A 261 -11.28 40.37 -9.16
N ASN A 262 -11.85 41.31 -8.40
CA ASN A 262 -12.36 42.58 -8.92
C ASN A 262 -11.29 43.31 -9.73
N ASP A 263 -10.09 43.45 -9.15
CA ASP A 263 -8.98 44.23 -9.69
C ASP A 263 -7.70 43.40 -9.95
N THR A 264 -7.67 42.13 -9.53
CA THR A 264 -6.57 41.18 -9.82
C THR A 264 -6.95 40.26 -10.97
N SER A 265 -6.18 40.27 -12.07
CA SER A 265 -6.30 39.24 -13.11
C SER A 265 -5.38 38.06 -12.81
N TYR A 266 -5.94 36.88 -12.59
CA TYR A 266 -5.21 35.61 -12.46
C TYR A 266 -4.88 34.96 -13.82
N ILE A 267 -5.26 35.58 -14.94
CA ILE A 267 -5.06 34.98 -16.27
C ILE A 267 -3.58 34.84 -16.70
N PRO A 268 -2.62 35.69 -16.26
CA PRO A 268 -1.20 35.45 -16.53
C PRO A 268 -0.72 34.06 -16.08
N GLY A 269 -1.14 33.58 -14.90
CA GLY A 269 -0.75 32.25 -14.41
C GLY A 269 -1.33 31.11 -15.27
N LEU A 270 -2.58 31.23 -15.73
CA LEU A 270 -3.18 30.27 -16.67
C LEU A 270 -2.47 30.26 -18.02
N ASN A 271 -2.10 31.43 -18.55
CA ASN A 271 -1.38 31.56 -19.80
C ASN A 271 0.01 30.90 -19.71
N SER A 272 0.79 31.19 -18.65
CA SER A 272 2.12 30.59 -18.41
C SER A 272 2.05 29.08 -18.14
N LEU A 273 1.03 28.60 -17.42
CA LEU A 273 0.80 27.16 -17.23
C LEU A 273 0.50 26.47 -18.57
N SER A 274 -0.24 27.14 -19.45
CA SER A 274 -0.50 26.67 -20.80
C SER A 274 0.76 26.63 -21.66
N ASP A 275 1.70 27.56 -21.47
CA ASP A 275 3.00 27.55 -22.18
C ASP A 275 3.88 26.38 -21.72
N LEU A 276 3.87 26.04 -20.43
CA LEU A 276 4.51 24.81 -19.92
C LEU A 276 3.91 23.56 -20.58
N PHE A 277 2.57 23.46 -20.69
CA PHE A 277 1.93 22.30 -21.34
C PHE A 277 2.11 22.27 -22.87
N LEU A 278 2.26 23.42 -23.55
CA LEU A 278 2.70 23.46 -24.95
C LEU A 278 4.13 22.96 -25.11
N ILE A 279 5.03 23.24 -24.15
CA ILE A 279 6.39 22.68 -24.15
C ILE A 279 6.34 21.15 -23.99
N TRP A 280 5.53 20.63 -23.07
CA TRP A 280 5.27 19.19 -22.94
C TRP A 280 4.76 18.57 -24.25
N GLN A 281 3.73 19.15 -24.87
CA GLN A 281 3.15 18.58 -26.08
C GLN A 281 4.14 18.58 -27.26
N ASN A 282 4.91 19.65 -27.43
CA ASN A 282 6.00 19.73 -28.43
C ASN A 282 7.12 18.72 -28.14
N MET A 283 7.46 18.50 -26.87
CA MET A 283 8.40 17.47 -26.44
C MET A 283 7.87 16.05 -26.76
N GLN A 284 6.57 15.81 -26.67
CA GLN A 284 6.02 14.50 -27.00
C GLN A 284 6.18 14.11 -28.48
N HIS A 285 6.04 15.07 -29.38
CA HIS A 285 6.19 14.87 -30.83
C HIS A 285 7.64 14.91 -31.33
N THR A 286 8.64 15.03 -30.43
CA THR A 286 10.06 14.99 -30.81
C THR A 286 10.56 13.54 -30.92
N PRO A 287 11.16 13.12 -32.06
CA PRO A 287 11.75 11.78 -32.21
C PRO A 287 12.86 11.48 -31.19
N LYS A 288 13.11 10.20 -30.91
CA LYS A 288 14.22 9.76 -30.04
C LYS A 288 15.60 9.79 -30.71
N GLU A 289 15.66 10.02 -32.02
CA GLU A 289 16.89 9.93 -32.84
C GLU A 289 17.70 11.24 -32.90
N THR A 290 17.21 12.32 -32.28
CA THR A 290 18.00 13.55 -32.09
C THR A 290 18.95 13.45 -30.90
N ASP A 291 20.09 14.15 -30.99
CA ASP A 291 21.08 14.31 -29.90
C ASP A 291 20.40 14.51 -28.53
N PRO A 292 20.56 13.57 -27.58
CA PRO A 292 20.01 13.65 -26.23
C PRO A 292 20.32 14.95 -25.50
N GLN A 293 21.60 15.34 -25.44
CA GLN A 293 22.04 16.47 -24.63
C GLN A 293 21.54 17.78 -25.23
N ALA A 294 21.65 17.97 -26.55
CA ALA A 294 21.09 19.14 -27.21
C ALA A 294 19.55 19.20 -27.12
N THR A 295 18.86 18.06 -27.13
CA THR A 295 17.39 17.99 -27.00
C THR A 295 16.94 18.33 -25.58
N ILE A 296 17.62 17.80 -24.56
CA ILE A 296 17.41 18.16 -23.15
C ILE A 296 17.65 19.67 -22.96
N THR A 297 18.83 20.17 -23.35
CA THR A 297 19.16 21.61 -23.24
C THR A 297 18.13 22.51 -23.93
N LYS A 298 17.72 22.17 -25.16
CA LYS A 298 16.67 22.89 -25.92
C LYS A 298 15.36 23.00 -25.15
N TYR A 299 14.90 21.92 -24.51
CA TYR A 299 13.63 21.93 -23.78
C TYR A 299 13.74 22.54 -22.38
N LEU A 300 14.85 22.35 -21.66
CA LEU A 300 15.09 23.01 -20.38
C LEU A 300 15.18 24.55 -20.52
N ILE A 301 15.82 25.05 -21.59
CA ILE A 301 15.84 26.49 -21.91
C ILE A 301 14.42 27.01 -22.18
N LYS A 302 13.58 26.27 -22.92
CA LYS A 302 12.17 26.64 -23.11
C LYS A 302 11.42 26.75 -21.79
N VAL A 303 11.57 25.77 -20.88
CA VAL A 303 10.92 25.80 -19.55
C VAL A 303 11.43 26.97 -18.71
N GLN A 304 12.75 27.22 -18.68
CA GLN A 304 13.32 28.34 -17.93
C GLN A 304 12.80 29.69 -18.45
N LYS A 305 12.73 29.88 -19.77
CA LYS A 305 12.18 31.12 -20.36
C LYS A 305 10.77 31.44 -19.87
N VAL A 306 9.88 30.44 -19.78
CA VAL A 306 8.51 30.64 -19.26
C VAL A 306 8.52 31.14 -17.80
N LEU A 307 9.51 30.74 -17.00
CA LEU A 307 9.68 31.23 -15.62
C LEU A 307 10.30 32.65 -15.58
N ASP A 308 11.23 32.96 -16.47
CA ASP A 308 11.89 34.28 -16.57
C ASP A 308 10.91 35.37 -17.04
N ASP A 309 10.01 35.02 -17.96
CA ASP A 309 8.97 35.89 -18.53
C ASP A 309 7.77 36.11 -17.58
N LEU A 310 7.71 35.45 -16.41
CA LEU A 310 6.61 35.61 -15.44
C LEU A 310 6.44 37.06 -14.98
N PRO A 311 5.20 37.53 -14.72
CA PRO A 311 4.96 38.86 -14.15
C PRO A 311 5.51 38.96 -12.71
N PRO A 312 5.84 40.17 -12.19
CA PRO A 312 6.48 40.34 -10.88
C PRO A 312 5.79 39.67 -9.69
N GLN A 313 4.47 39.49 -9.76
CA GLN A 313 3.64 38.85 -8.74
C GLN A 313 3.71 37.32 -8.74
N LEU A 314 4.23 36.69 -9.79
CA LEU A 314 4.34 35.22 -9.95
C LEU A 314 5.79 34.71 -9.91
N ARG A 315 6.78 35.57 -9.65
CA ARG A 315 8.19 35.17 -9.54
C ARG A 315 8.49 34.64 -8.15
N TRP A 316 8.97 33.40 -8.04
CA TRP A 316 9.52 32.85 -6.79
C TRP A 316 10.71 33.68 -6.30
N ARG A 317 10.81 33.86 -4.98
CA ARG A 317 11.84 34.68 -4.30
C ARG A 317 12.36 34.07 -2.99
N GLY A 318 12.24 32.75 -2.78
CA GLY A 318 12.71 32.08 -1.56
C GLY A 318 12.14 32.72 -0.28
N GLY A 319 10.80 32.85 -0.22
CA GLY A 319 10.08 33.49 0.89
C GLY A 319 10.25 35.01 1.06
N LEU A 320 11.20 35.67 0.39
CA LEU A 320 11.55 37.08 0.64
C LEU A 320 10.74 38.11 -0.16
N SER A 321 10.79 39.36 0.34
CA SER A 321 10.18 40.62 -0.16
C SER A 321 9.25 40.51 -1.38
N ARG A 322 7.95 40.35 -1.07
CA ARG A 322 6.84 40.31 -2.04
C ARG A 322 6.34 41.73 -2.40
N PRO A 323 5.87 41.97 -3.64
CA PRO A 323 5.06 43.14 -3.96
C PRO A 323 3.79 43.22 -3.09
N ALA A 324 3.38 44.44 -2.71
CA ALA A 324 2.21 44.66 -1.84
C ALA A 324 0.85 44.25 -2.45
N THR A 325 0.83 43.84 -3.73
CA THR A 325 -0.34 43.39 -4.48
C THR A 325 -0.42 41.87 -4.65
N VAL A 326 0.49 41.10 -4.04
CA VAL A 326 0.44 39.63 -4.01
C VAL A 326 -0.68 39.16 -3.08
N THR A 327 -1.41 38.13 -3.51
CA THR A 327 -2.52 37.49 -2.78
C THR A 327 -2.23 36.00 -2.59
N GLU A 328 -2.94 35.32 -1.69
CA GLU A 328 -2.84 33.85 -1.54
C GLU A 328 -3.20 33.09 -2.84
N GLY A 329 -4.05 33.69 -3.68
CA GLY A 329 -4.32 33.22 -5.03
C GLY A 329 -3.09 33.23 -5.95
N HIS A 330 -2.18 34.21 -5.80
CA HIS A 330 -0.90 34.20 -6.51
C HIS A 330 0.02 33.10 -5.99
N ASP A 331 0.10 32.86 -4.67
CA ASP A 331 0.89 31.76 -4.10
C ASP A 331 0.44 30.40 -4.64
N SER A 332 -0.87 30.20 -4.82
CA SER A 332 -1.44 29.03 -5.51
C SER A 332 -0.94 28.90 -6.94
N GLN A 333 -0.98 29.98 -7.72
CA GLN A 333 -0.46 29.96 -9.09
C GLN A 333 1.03 29.67 -9.14
N ILE A 334 1.83 30.27 -8.24
CA ILE A 334 3.28 30.04 -8.15
C ILE A 334 3.56 28.57 -7.87
N ALA A 335 2.91 27.97 -6.86
CA ALA A 335 3.09 26.56 -6.52
C ALA A 335 2.76 25.63 -7.70
N ASN A 336 1.60 25.85 -8.35
CA ASN A 336 1.16 25.05 -9.48
C ASN A 336 2.09 25.22 -10.71
N LEU A 337 2.56 26.43 -10.99
CA LEU A 337 3.50 26.72 -12.08
C LEU A 337 4.86 26.08 -11.85
N PHE A 338 5.48 26.31 -10.69
CA PHE A 338 6.85 25.86 -10.44
C PHE A 338 6.91 24.33 -10.33
N VAL A 339 5.99 23.68 -9.60
CA VAL A 339 5.96 22.20 -9.51
C VAL A 339 5.62 21.55 -10.86
N THR A 340 4.75 22.17 -11.68
CA THR A 340 4.52 21.70 -13.06
C THR A 340 5.77 21.86 -13.94
N SER A 341 6.51 22.96 -13.78
CA SER A 341 7.78 23.16 -14.50
C SER A 341 8.84 22.12 -14.10
N LEU A 342 8.92 21.78 -12.81
CA LEU A 342 9.83 20.76 -12.28
C LEU A 342 9.47 19.36 -12.76
N ASN A 343 8.18 19.00 -12.83
CA ASN A 343 7.80 17.69 -13.36
C ASN A 343 8.09 17.55 -14.85
N ILE A 344 7.83 18.60 -15.64
CA ILE A 344 8.17 18.62 -17.07
C ILE A 344 9.70 18.52 -17.25
N ARG A 345 10.50 19.16 -16.40
CA ARG A 345 11.98 18.99 -16.38
C ARG A 345 12.38 17.55 -16.05
N SER A 346 11.76 16.91 -15.05
CA SER A 346 12.04 15.52 -14.69
C SER A 346 11.72 14.55 -15.83
N ASN A 347 10.56 14.73 -16.46
CA ASN A 347 10.13 13.91 -17.60
C ASN A 347 10.98 14.17 -18.87
N ILE A 348 11.50 15.38 -19.11
CA ILE A 348 12.48 15.66 -20.18
C ILE A 348 13.71 14.76 -19.99
N LEU A 349 14.20 14.65 -18.75
CA LEU A 349 15.36 13.80 -18.41
C LEU A 349 15.06 12.30 -18.57
N GLN A 350 13.90 11.82 -18.10
CA GLN A 350 13.49 10.41 -18.33
C GLN A 350 13.29 10.08 -19.82
N LYS A 351 12.73 11.00 -20.63
CA LYS A 351 12.40 10.69 -22.04
C LYS A 351 13.61 10.61 -22.96
N PHE A 352 14.60 11.50 -22.77
CA PHE A 352 15.77 11.62 -23.66
C PHE A 352 17.10 11.23 -23.00
N GLY A 353 17.18 11.16 -21.68
CA GLY A 353 18.35 10.65 -20.97
C GLY A 353 18.49 9.12 -21.04
N PRO A 354 19.48 8.54 -20.33
CA PRO A 354 20.44 9.23 -19.47
C PRO A 354 21.59 9.87 -20.25
N THR A 355 22.04 11.03 -19.77
CA THR A 355 23.32 11.68 -20.12
C THR A 355 24.18 11.85 -18.84
N GLU A 356 25.46 12.18 -18.96
CA GLU A 356 26.38 12.32 -17.80
C GLU A 356 25.87 13.34 -16.75
N ASP A 357 25.22 14.43 -17.19
CA ASP A 357 24.63 15.42 -16.28
C ASP A 357 23.30 14.99 -15.65
N THR A 358 22.63 13.94 -16.16
CA THR A 358 21.23 13.63 -15.83
C THR A 358 20.99 13.47 -14.32
N PRO A 359 21.76 12.67 -13.55
CA PRO A 359 21.56 12.53 -12.11
C PRO A 359 21.71 13.86 -11.34
N LYS A 360 22.65 14.70 -11.77
CA LYS A 360 22.90 16.04 -11.17
C LYS A 360 21.76 17.01 -11.47
N GLN A 361 21.16 16.93 -12.66
CA GLN A 361 19.99 17.75 -13.01
C GLN A 361 18.73 17.26 -12.28
N HIS A 362 18.55 15.94 -12.12
CA HIS A 362 17.49 15.37 -11.28
C HIS A 362 17.65 15.73 -9.79
N GLY A 363 18.87 15.69 -9.24
CA GLY A 363 19.15 16.16 -7.88
C GLY A 363 18.73 17.60 -7.67
N LYS A 364 19.12 18.52 -8.57
CA LYS A 364 18.66 19.91 -8.49
C LYS A 364 17.12 20.05 -8.59
N ILE A 365 16.45 19.21 -9.37
CA ILE A 365 14.97 19.22 -9.44
C ILE A 365 14.34 18.82 -8.10
N ILE A 366 14.97 17.94 -7.33
CA ILE A 366 14.58 17.60 -5.96
C ILE A 366 14.86 18.79 -5.02
N ASP A 367 16.04 19.41 -5.09
CA ASP A 367 16.40 20.59 -4.27
C ASP A 367 15.41 21.75 -4.48
N ASP A 368 15.18 22.13 -5.74
CA ASP A 368 14.23 23.18 -6.14
C ASP A 368 12.79 22.82 -5.67
N LEU A 369 12.41 21.53 -5.66
CA LEU A 369 11.09 21.07 -5.21
C LEU A 369 10.92 21.13 -3.68
N LEU A 370 11.93 20.68 -2.93
CA LEU A 370 11.91 20.69 -1.46
C LEU A 370 11.88 22.11 -0.91
N GLU A 371 12.66 23.04 -1.49
CA GLU A 371 12.64 24.47 -1.19
C GLU A 371 11.24 25.09 -1.38
N ILE A 372 10.55 24.73 -2.48
CA ILE A 372 9.16 25.18 -2.70
C ILE A 372 8.23 24.62 -1.63
N LEU A 373 8.28 23.31 -1.36
CA LEU A 373 7.37 22.65 -0.42
C LEU A 373 7.60 23.10 1.03
N TYR A 374 8.84 23.37 1.43
CA TYR A 374 9.18 23.90 2.75
C TYR A 374 8.62 25.30 3.00
N HIS A 375 8.56 26.14 1.96
CA HIS A 375 8.04 27.51 2.04
C HIS A 375 6.57 27.67 1.61
N LEU A 376 5.86 26.57 1.30
CA LEU A 376 4.48 26.59 0.81
C LEU A 376 3.47 26.60 1.99
N PRO A 377 2.57 27.60 2.10
CA PRO A 377 1.53 27.58 3.13
C PRO A 377 0.60 26.37 2.99
N SER A 378 0.22 25.75 4.11
CA SER A 378 -0.60 24.53 4.10
C SER A 378 -1.97 24.72 3.43
N THR A 379 -2.57 25.91 3.55
CA THR A 379 -3.80 26.31 2.84
C THR A 379 -3.62 26.23 1.33
N VAL A 380 -2.57 26.85 0.82
CA VAL A 380 -2.17 26.81 -0.60
C VAL A 380 -1.89 25.38 -1.05
N PHE A 381 -1.13 24.59 -0.28
CA PHE A 381 -0.87 23.19 -0.60
C PHE A 381 -2.16 22.35 -0.66
N HIS A 382 -3.14 22.59 0.22
CA HIS A 382 -4.43 21.90 0.17
C HIS A 382 -5.22 22.29 -1.09
N ALA A 383 -5.39 23.58 -1.38
CA ALA A 383 -6.12 24.06 -2.55
C ALA A 383 -5.49 23.63 -3.90
N ASN A 384 -4.19 23.32 -3.91
CA ASN A 384 -3.46 22.88 -5.11
C ASN A 384 -3.18 21.36 -5.13
N GLY A 385 -3.45 20.64 -4.05
CA GLY A 385 -2.93 19.29 -3.81
C GLY A 385 -3.28 18.30 -4.91
N SER A 386 -4.47 18.44 -5.50
CA SER A 386 -4.96 17.61 -6.61
C SER A 386 -4.09 17.72 -7.88
N SER A 387 -3.47 18.87 -8.11
CA SER A 387 -2.47 19.09 -9.17
C SER A 387 -1.06 18.69 -8.71
N LEU A 388 -0.69 19.02 -7.48
CA LEU A 388 0.70 18.92 -6.98
C LEU A 388 1.11 17.50 -6.61
N VAL A 389 0.32 16.78 -5.81
CA VAL A 389 0.72 15.48 -5.23
C VAL A 389 1.06 14.43 -6.29
N PRO A 390 0.31 14.28 -7.40
CA PRO A 390 0.70 13.38 -8.49
C PRO A 390 2.07 13.74 -9.10
N LYS A 391 2.34 15.04 -9.30
CA LYS A 391 3.60 15.55 -9.88
C LYS A 391 4.79 15.38 -8.94
N ILE A 392 4.61 15.59 -7.65
CA ILE A 392 5.64 15.37 -6.61
C ILE A 392 6.06 13.90 -6.58
N ARG A 393 5.09 12.97 -6.67
CA ARG A 393 5.35 11.53 -6.72
C ARG A 393 6.09 11.10 -8.00
N ASP A 394 5.74 11.70 -9.14
CA ASP A 394 6.37 11.46 -10.45
C ASP A 394 7.84 11.88 -10.45
N ILE A 395 8.14 13.08 -9.94
CA ILE A 395 9.51 13.58 -9.74
C ILE A 395 10.32 12.65 -8.81
N GLY A 396 9.73 12.23 -7.68
CA GLY A 396 10.39 11.32 -6.73
C GLY A 396 10.68 9.94 -7.32
N ALA A 397 9.74 9.37 -8.08
CA ALA A 397 9.94 8.10 -8.77
C ALA A 397 11.08 8.18 -9.80
N ALA A 398 11.12 9.24 -10.61
CA ALA A 398 12.18 9.48 -11.59
C ALA A 398 13.58 9.56 -10.95
N TYR A 399 13.69 10.22 -9.79
CA TYR A 399 14.95 10.33 -9.04
C TYR A 399 15.44 8.96 -8.52
N LEU A 400 14.53 8.08 -8.09
CA LEU A 400 14.86 6.72 -7.68
C LEU A 400 15.29 5.84 -8.87
N GLU A 401 14.60 5.94 -10.01
CA GLU A 401 14.91 5.17 -11.23
C GLU A 401 16.29 5.51 -11.82
N HIS A 402 16.68 6.79 -11.84
CA HIS A 402 17.97 7.22 -12.38
C HIS A 402 19.14 7.09 -11.38
N GLY A 403 18.89 6.54 -10.20
CA GLY A 403 19.92 6.26 -9.21
C GLY A 403 20.44 7.53 -8.52
N GLY A 404 19.57 8.19 -7.75
CA GLY A 404 19.97 9.13 -6.70
C GLY A 404 21.18 8.59 -5.91
N GLU A 405 22.11 9.49 -5.58
CA GLU A 405 23.55 9.19 -5.47
C GLU A 405 23.89 7.84 -4.81
N LYS A 406 24.79 7.06 -5.43
CA LYS A 406 25.30 5.80 -4.85
C LYS A 406 26.12 6.08 -3.59
N VAL A 407 25.43 6.18 -2.46
CA VAL A 407 25.99 6.66 -1.19
C VAL A 407 27.09 5.72 -0.69
N ARG A 408 28.21 6.30 -0.25
CA ARG A 408 29.33 5.56 0.33
C ARG A 408 29.11 5.34 1.83
N SER A 409 29.37 4.13 2.28
CA SER A 409 29.02 3.66 3.62
C SER A 409 29.90 4.24 4.74
N LYS A 410 29.29 4.34 5.93
CA LYS A 410 29.95 4.02 7.19
C LYS A 410 29.40 2.67 7.66
N SER A 411 30.24 1.80 8.22
CA SER A 411 29.81 0.47 8.69
C SER A 411 29.00 0.57 9.99
N GLY A 412 27.67 0.48 9.88
CA GLY A 412 26.75 0.34 11.01
C GLY A 412 26.55 -1.11 11.46
N SER A 413 25.99 -1.30 12.65
CA SER A 413 25.85 -2.59 13.37
C SER A 413 24.73 -3.51 12.86
N SER A 414 24.36 -3.44 11.59
CA SER A 414 23.25 -4.23 11.03
C SER A 414 23.66 -5.65 10.65
N VAL A 415 22.82 -6.62 11.01
CA VAL A 415 22.95 -8.01 10.56
C VAL A 415 22.26 -8.17 9.20
N HIS A 416 22.91 -8.88 8.28
CA HIS A 416 22.39 -9.15 6.94
C HIS A 416 22.60 -10.63 6.58
N LEU A 417 21.63 -11.21 5.88
CA LEU A 417 21.82 -12.48 5.20
C LEU A 417 22.79 -12.26 4.02
N ILE A 418 23.82 -13.10 3.89
CA ILE A 418 24.82 -12.99 2.83
C ILE A 418 24.63 -14.12 1.82
N VAL A 419 24.43 -13.78 0.55
CA VAL A 419 24.21 -14.73 -0.55
C VAL A 419 25.20 -14.41 -1.66
N LYS A 420 26.04 -15.37 -2.05
CA LYS A 420 27.12 -15.20 -3.04
C LYS A 420 28.05 -14.02 -2.73
N ASN A 421 28.32 -13.81 -1.44
CA ASN A 421 29.09 -12.72 -0.83
C ASN A 421 28.44 -11.33 -0.84
N GLU A 422 27.20 -11.18 -1.32
CA GLU A 422 26.46 -9.91 -1.30
C GLU A 422 25.35 -9.91 -0.24
N PRO A 423 24.99 -8.75 0.36
CA PRO A 423 23.83 -8.63 1.25
C PRO A 423 22.52 -8.90 0.50
N PHE A 424 21.74 -9.86 0.98
CA PHE A 424 20.43 -10.21 0.45
C PHE A 424 19.32 -9.81 1.42
N LEU A 425 18.34 -9.06 0.92
CA LEU A 425 17.08 -8.80 1.63
C LEU A 425 15.97 -9.59 0.94
N MET A 426 15.37 -10.52 1.68
CA MET A 426 14.25 -11.32 1.20
C MET A 426 13.01 -10.43 1.00
N LEU A 427 12.26 -10.71 -0.06
CA LEU A 427 10.86 -10.32 -0.24
C LEU A 427 10.04 -11.62 -0.20
N PRO A 428 9.77 -12.17 1.01
CA PRO A 428 9.36 -13.56 1.17
C PRO A 428 7.84 -13.73 1.26
N GLY A 429 7.36 -14.93 0.94
CA GLY A 429 6.03 -15.37 1.38
C GLY A 429 6.02 -16.87 1.68
N GLU A 430 5.19 -17.28 2.63
CA GLU A 430 5.06 -18.69 2.99
C GLU A 430 3.91 -19.33 2.23
N LEU A 431 4.19 -20.48 1.62
CA LEU A 431 3.23 -21.30 0.91
C LEU A 431 2.31 -22.04 1.89
N HIS A 432 1.12 -22.47 1.46
CA HIS A 432 0.33 -23.39 2.29
C HIS A 432 1.14 -24.66 2.65
N ASN A 433 0.87 -25.23 3.84
CA ASN A 433 1.54 -26.38 4.49
C ASN A 433 1.91 -27.62 3.63
N SER A 434 1.41 -27.73 2.40
CA SER A 434 1.66 -28.85 1.49
C SER A 434 1.90 -28.44 0.02
N SER A 435 2.07 -27.15 -0.28
CA SER A 435 2.26 -26.69 -1.67
C SER A 435 3.67 -26.99 -2.19
N LEU A 436 4.70 -26.88 -1.34
CA LEU A 436 6.08 -27.24 -1.70
C LEU A 436 6.28 -28.76 -1.85
N SER A 437 5.31 -29.60 -1.46
CA SER A 437 5.43 -31.06 -1.61
C SER A 437 5.21 -31.57 -3.04
N SER A 438 5.04 -30.70 -4.03
CA SER A 438 5.09 -31.11 -5.43
C SER A 438 5.66 -30.05 -6.35
N ALA A 439 6.76 -30.40 -7.03
CA ALA A 439 7.38 -29.59 -8.08
C ALA A 439 6.38 -29.31 -9.22
N LYS A 440 5.47 -30.25 -9.50
CA LYS A 440 4.39 -30.07 -10.48
C LYS A 440 3.37 -29.00 -10.06
N PHE A 441 3.02 -28.92 -8.78
CA PHE A 441 2.15 -27.83 -8.32
C PHE A 441 2.90 -26.49 -8.37
N MET A 442 4.15 -26.49 -7.92
CA MET A 442 4.98 -25.29 -7.89
C MET A 442 5.27 -24.68 -9.27
N SER A 443 5.23 -25.44 -10.37
CA SER A 443 5.35 -24.88 -11.72
C SER A 443 4.22 -23.91 -12.11
N GLU A 444 3.05 -24.00 -11.47
CA GLU A 444 1.96 -23.02 -11.62
C GLU A 444 2.14 -21.81 -10.67
N VAL A 445 2.94 -21.97 -9.61
CA VAL A 445 3.17 -20.95 -8.55
C VAL A 445 4.32 -20.00 -8.91
N TRP A 446 5.49 -20.52 -9.32
CA TRP A 446 6.70 -19.69 -9.53
C TRP A 446 6.48 -18.45 -10.42
N PRO A 447 5.80 -18.55 -11.58
CA PRO A 447 5.63 -17.40 -12.48
C PRO A 447 4.77 -16.29 -11.85
N LYS A 448 3.76 -16.66 -11.03
CA LYS A 448 2.92 -15.69 -10.33
C LYS A 448 3.72 -14.96 -9.26
N MET A 449 4.50 -15.68 -8.46
CA MET A 449 5.29 -15.08 -7.38
C MET A 449 6.30 -14.05 -7.91
N LYS A 450 7.02 -14.36 -8.99
CA LYS A 450 7.95 -13.39 -9.63
C LYS A 450 7.20 -12.18 -10.23
N ALA A 451 5.99 -12.37 -10.76
CA ALA A 451 5.15 -11.26 -11.25
C ALA A 451 4.66 -10.35 -10.12
N ASP A 452 4.34 -10.92 -8.96
CA ASP A 452 3.97 -10.21 -7.72
C ASP A 452 5.21 -9.79 -6.89
N HIS A 453 6.39 -9.67 -7.51
CA HIS A 453 7.64 -9.18 -6.90
C HIS A 453 8.17 -9.94 -5.66
N ILE A 454 7.72 -11.18 -5.46
CA ILE A 454 8.25 -12.10 -4.44
C ILE A 454 9.54 -12.73 -4.99
N ASP A 455 10.61 -12.74 -4.19
CA ASP A 455 11.92 -13.32 -4.56
C ASP A 455 12.33 -14.54 -3.73
N THR A 456 11.60 -14.81 -2.64
CA THR A 456 11.85 -15.91 -1.71
C THR A 456 10.54 -16.60 -1.34
N LEU A 457 10.52 -17.93 -1.30
CA LEU A 457 9.38 -18.70 -0.79
C LEU A 457 9.75 -19.57 0.42
N LEU A 458 8.89 -19.53 1.44
CA LEU A 458 8.93 -20.44 2.58
C LEU A 458 8.04 -21.65 2.27
N GLY A 459 8.51 -22.86 2.58
CA GLY A 459 7.71 -24.06 2.34
C GLY A 459 8.26 -25.33 2.98
N SER A 460 7.37 -26.29 3.22
CA SER A 460 7.61 -27.45 4.07
C SER A 460 8.41 -28.58 3.40
N VAL A 461 9.42 -29.08 4.13
CA VAL A 461 10.00 -30.40 3.93
C VAL A 461 9.58 -31.27 5.10
N ALA A 462 8.56 -32.09 4.89
CA ALA A 462 8.03 -33.00 5.88
C ALA A 462 8.84 -34.29 5.98
N TRP A 463 9.11 -34.73 7.22
CA TRP A 463 9.90 -35.93 7.50
C TRP A 463 9.29 -37.19 6.86
N GLU A 464 7.96 -37.33 6.87
CA GLU A 464 7.29 -38.48 6.23
C GLU A 464 7.47 -38.59 4.71
N MET A 465 7.86 -37.51 4.03
CA MET A 465 8.17 -37.53 2.60
C MET A 465 9.60 -37.98 2.34
N ILE A 466 10.56 -37.46 3.12
CA ILE A 466 11.98 -37.77 2.89
C ILE A 466 12.44 -39.08 3.51
N GLU A 467 11.76 -39.65 4.52
CA GLU A 467 12.11 -40.93 5.14
C GLU A 467 10.90 -41.87 5.28
N PRO A 468 10.32 -42.35 4.15
CA PRO A 468 9.12 -43.19 4.15
C PRO A 468 9.29 -44.52 4.92
N ALA A 469 10.53 -45.04 5.00
CA ALA A 469 10.93 -46.17 5.85
C ALA A 469 12.26 -45.84 6.56
N GLU A 470 12.43 -46.31 7.81
CA GLU A 470 13.58 -45.94 8.64
C GLU A 470 14.93 -46.29 7.97
N GLY A 471 15.80 -45.29 7.84
CA GLY A 471 17.09 -45.35 7.16
C GLY A 471 17.03 -45.31 5.63
N GLN A 472 15.86 -45.12 5.01
CA GLN A 472 15.67 -45.07 3.56
C GLN A 472 15.19 -43.69 3.15
N PHE A 473 16.13 -42.87 2.64
CA PHE A 473 15.85 -41.49 2.26
C PHE A 473 15.49 -41.36 0.77
N ASP A 474 14.53 -40.47 0.47
CA ASP A 474 14.17 -40.06 -0.89
C ASP A 474 14.08 -38.53 -0.95
N PHE A 475 14.84 -37.93 -1.88
CA PHE A 475 14.89 -36.48 -2.09
C PHE A 475 14.44 -36.07 -3.51
N ALA A 476 13.96 -37.01 -4.34
CA ALA A 476 13.74 -36.75 -5.78
C ALA A 476 12.73 -35.62 -6.07
N GLU A 477 11.66 -35.50 -5.29
CA GLU A 477 10.70 -34.39 -5.42
C GLU A 477 11.28 -33.05 -4.91
N LEU A 478 12.15 -33.09 -3.89
CA LEU A 478 12.87 -31.90 -3.40
C LEU A 478 13.89 -31.41 -4.44
N ASP A 479 14.62 -32.31 -5.10
CA ASP A 479 15.54 -31.95 -6.18
C ASP A 479 14.80 -31.31 -7.38
N ALA A 480 13.60 -31.82 -7.70
CA ALA A 480 12.73 -31.20 -8.70
C ALA A 480 12.24 -29.80 -8.30
N VAL A 481 11.93 -29.59 -7.01
CA VAL A 481 11.60 -28.26 -6.45
C VAL A 481 12.80 -27.31 -6.50
N LEU A 482 14.01 -27.76 -6.11
CA LEU A 482 15.24 -26.98 -6.17
C LEU A 482 15.57 -26.58 -7.63
N ALA A 483 15.40 -27.49 -8.59
CA ALA A 483 15.56 -27.21 -10.01
C ALA A 483 14.55 -26.16 -10.51
N GLY A 484 13.27 -26.32 -10.17
CA GLY A 484 12.22 -25.36 -10.55
C GLY A 484 12.43 -23.96 -9.96
N ALA A 485 12.89 -23.88 -8.70
CA ALA A 485 13.24 -22.60 -8.07
C ALA A 485 14.43 -21.93 -8.79
N ARG A 486 15.46 -22.69 -9.16
CA ARG A 486 16.63 -22.17 -9.93
C ARG A 486 16.22 -21.68 -11.32
N GLU A 487 15.35 -22.38 -12.03
CA GLU A 487 14.82 -21.99 -13.35
C GLU A 487 14.09 -20.64 -13.29
N HIS A 488 13.38 -20.37 -12.20
CA HIS A 488 12.56 -19.16 -12.02
C HIS A 488 13.27 -18.05 -11.22
N ASP A 489 14.58 -18.18 -10.94
CA ASP A 489 15.35 -17.24 -10.13
C ASP A 489 14.69 -16.97 -8.75
N MET A 490 14.19 -18.04 -8.12
CA MET A 490 13.50 -18.00 -6.83
C MET A 490 14.43 -18.52 -5.73
N LYS A 491 14.38 -17.88 -4.55
CA LYS A 491 15.04 -18.36 -3.33
C LYS A 491 14.08 -19.15 -2.46
N LEU A 492 14.63 -20.02 -1.61
CA LEU A 492 13.84 -20.87 -0.72
C LEU A 492 14.30 -20.74 0.74
N VAL A 493 13.34 -20.85 1.66
CA VAL A 493 13.59 -21.17 3.06
C VAL A 493 12.78 -22.44 3.37
N LEU A 494 13.46 -23.51 3.77
CA LEU A 494 12.84 -24.81 3.95
C LEU A 494 12.38 -24.99 5.39
N LEU A 495 11.14 -25.44 5.59
CA LEU A 495 10.55 -25.63 6.92
C LEU A 495 10.60 -27.12 7.29
N TRP A 496 11.45 -27.51 8.25
CA TRP A 496 11.53 -28.91 8.69
C TRP A 496 10.31 -29.31 9.51
N PHE A 497 9.32 -29.95 8.89
CA PHE A 497 8.17 -30.51 9.60
C PHE A 497 8.54 -31.92 10.09
N GLY A 498 9.37 -31.95 11.15
CA GLY A 498 9.83 -33.13 11.85
C GLY A 498 8.86 -33.64 12.93
N THR A 499 9.37 -33.82 14.14
CA THR A 499 8.61 -34.26 15.33
C THR A 499 7.58 -33.26 15.82
N TYR A 500 7.72 -31.97 15.53
CA TYR A 500 6.80 -30.92 15.98
C TYR A 500 6.35 -30.02 14.83
N LYS A 501 5.03 -30.01 14.61
CA LYS A 501 4.29 -29.08 13.75
C LYS A 501 3.02 -28.66 14.51
N ASN A 502 2.96 -27.41 14.98
CA ASN A 502 1.82 -26.82 15.70
C ASN A 502 1.44 -27.64 16.95
N GLY A 503 2.43 -27.95 17.79
CA GLY A 503 2.29 -28.77 18.99
C GLY A 503 1.91 -30.23 18.75
N LEU A 504 2.01 -30.75 17.53
CA LEU A 504 1.67 -32.14 17.16
C LEU A 504 2.80 -32.81 16.37
N SER A 505 2.82 -34.14 16.36
CA SER A 505 3.80 -34.96 15.61
C SER A 505 3.24 -35.52 14.29
N THR A 506 2.37 -34.75 13.64
CA THR A 506 1.56 -35.16 12.48
C THR A 506 2.37 -35.52 11.24
N TYR A 507 3.47 -34.82 10.96
CA TYR A 507 4.30 -35.00 9.76
C TYR A 507 5.46 -36.02 9.94
N THR A 508 5.54 -36.68 11.10
CA THR A 508 6.52 -37.75 11.33
C THR A 508 6.20 -38.99 10.47
N PRO A 509 7.18 -39.81 10.06
CA PRO A 509 6.95 -40.96 9.20
C PRO A 509 5.93 -41.97 9.70
N GLY A 510 5.40 -42.78 8.78
CA GLY A 510 4.44 -43.83 9.10
C GLY A 510 4.94 -44.84 10.14
N TRP A 511 6.25 -45.07 10.24
CA TRP A 511 6.88 -45.95 11.22
C TRP A 511 7.03 -45.29 12.61
N VAL A 512 7.19 -43.97 12.68
CA VAL A 512 7.17 -43.20 13.94
C VAL A 512 5.75 -43.08 14.51
N ARG A 513 4.79 -42.70 13.67
CA ARG A 513 3.38 -42.53 14.09
C ARG A 513 2.75 -43.83 14.59
N LYS A 514 3.14 -44.99 14.05
CA LYS A 514 2.54 -46.30 14.39
C LYS A 514 3.15 -47.01 15.60
N ASP A 515 4.28 -46.54 16.15
CA ASP A 515 4.89 -47.14 17.35
C ASP A 515 4.87 -46.18 18.57
N PRO A 516 3.75 -46.08 19.30
CA PRO A 516 3.67 -45.31 20.54
C PRO A 516 4.39 -45.97 21.73
N LYS A 517 5.03 -47.13 21.57
CA LYS A 517 5.86 -47.75 22.62
C LYS A 517 7.31 -47.26 22.53
N ARG A 518 7.86 -47.23 21.32
CA ARG A 518 9.18 -46.64 21.03
C ARG A 518 9.14 -45.12 21.09
N PHE A 519 8.04 -44.52 20.65
CA PHE A 519 7.83 -43.06 20.61
C PHE A 519 6.65 -42.64 21.50
N PRO A 520 6.82 -42.66 22.84
CA PRO A 520 5.77 -42.27 23.78
C PRO A 520 5.25 -40.85 23.55
N ARG A 521 3.97 -40.67 23.84
CA ARG A 521 3.25 -39.40 23.68
C ARG A 521 3.13 -38.63 25.00
N VAL A 522 2.99 -37.32 24.88
CA VAL A 522 2.60 -36.40 25.97
C VAL A 522 1.24 -36.81 26.55
N GLN A 523 1.13 -36.77 27.88
CA GLN A 523 -0.13 -36.95 28.60
C GLN A 523 -0.50 -35.66 29.32
N VAL A 524 -1.71 -35.15 29.11
CA VAL A 524 -2.23 -33.93 29.73
C VAL A 524 -3.35 -34.26 30.73
N LEU A 525 -3.60 -33.37 31.70
CA LEU A 525 -4.71 -33.50 32.64
C LEU A 525 -5.93 -32.70 32.17
N GLU A 526 -7.09 -33.36 32.12
CA GLU A 526 -8.39 -32.72 31.88
C GLU A 526 -9.12 -32.41 33.18
N ALA A 527 -10.24 -31.68 33.09
CA ALA A 527 -11.12 -31.38 34.21
C ALA A 527 -11.51 -32.67 34.98
N GLY A 528 -11.30 -32.67 36.30
CA GLY A 528 -11.45 -33.86 37.15
C GLY A 528 -10.22 -34.75 37.26
N GLY A 529 -9.08 -34.38 36.65
CA GLY A 529 -7.80 -35.10 36.78
C GLY A 529 -7.67 -36.32 35.86
N VAL A 530 -8.52 -36.43 34.84
CA VAL A 530 -8.45 -37.51 33.83
C VAL A 530 -7.25 -37.26 32.92
N LYS A 531 -6.41 -38.29 32.70
CA LYS A 531 -5.30 -38.20 31.75
C LYS A 531 -5.78 -38.42 30.30
N ARG A 532 -5.57 -37.44 29.42
CA ARG A 532 -5.68 -37.59 27.96
C ARG A 532 -4.28 -37.67 27.35
N THR A 533 -4.11 -38.51 26.33
CA THR A 533 -2.88 -38.56 25.53
C THR A 533 -3.02 -37.62 24.32
N LEU A 534 -1.97 -36.87 23.98
CA LEU A 534 -1.89 -36.05 22.77
C LEU A 534 -1.26 -36.81 21.60
N GLU A 535 -1.53 -36.42 20.35
CA GLU A 535 -0.71 -36.84 19.19
C GLU A 535 0.55 -35.97 19.05
N MET A 536 1.28 -35.86 20.16
CA MET A 536 2.55 -35.16 20.31
C MET A 536 3.53 -36.09 21.03
N ILE A 537 4.68 -36.36 20.44
CA ILE A 537 5.74 -37.16 21.06
C ILE A 537 6.36 -36.38 22.21
N THR A 538 6.55 -37.03 23.38
CA THR A 538 7.15 -36.34 24.53
C THR A 538 8.62 -35.98 24.24
N PRO A 539 9.09 -34.75 24.55
CA PRO A 539 10.48 -34.36 24.30
C PRO A 539 11.50 -35.15 25.13
N LEU A 540 11.05 -35.91 26.13
CA LEU A 540 11.82 -36.91 26.87
C LEU A 540 12.11 -38.19 26.06
N CYS A 541 11.61 -38.31 24.82
CA CYS A 541 11.87 -39.46 23.96
C CYS A 541 13.18 -39.30 23.18
N ASP A 542 14.29 -39.77 23.76
CA ASP A 542 15.59 -39.78 23.09
C ASP A 542 15.56 -40.57 21.77
N ALA A 543 14.84 -41.70 21.71
CA ALA A 543 14.69 -42.48 20.48
C ALA A 543 14.01 -41.70 19.34
N ALA A 544 13.12 -40.75 19.64
CA ALA A 544 12.58 -39.82 18.66
C ALA A 544 13.61 -38.74 18.30
N CYS A 545 14.28 -38.15 19.30
CA CYS A 545 15.26 -37.09 19.09
C CYS A 545 16.44 -37.55 18.22
N GLU A 546 16.94 -38.78 18.44
CA GLU A 546 17.94 -39.42 17.60
C GLU A 546 17.45 -39.67 16.17
N ALA A 547 16.17 -40.04 15.99
CA ALA A 547 15.59 -40.31 14.68
C ALA A 547 15.39 -39.02 13.87
N ASP A 548 14.79 -37.99 14.47
CA ASP A 548 14.62 -36.66 13.91
C ASP A 548 15.99 -36.03 13.57
N SER A 549 16.96 -36.12 14.49
CA SER A 549 18.34 -35.68 14.28
C SER A 549 19.04 -36.38 13.10
N ARG A 550 18.80 -37.69 12.90
CA ARG A 550 19.34 -38.42 11.73
C ARG A 550 18.71 -37.94 10.42
N ALA A 551 17.40 -37.74 10.40
CA ALA A 551 16.68 -37.32 9.20
C ALA A 551 16.99 -35.87 8.81
N PHE A 552 17.06 -34.97 9.79
CA PHE A 552 17.47 -33.59 9.57
C PHE A 552 18.94 -33.47 9.15
N ALA A 553 19.83 -34.31 9.71
CA ALA A 553 21.22 -34.41 9.23
C ALA A 553 21.30 -34.94 7.79
N ALA A 554 20.49 -35.94 7.42
CA ALA A 554 20.42 -36.43 6.04
C ALA A 554 19.93 -35.34 5.07
N LEU A 555 18.90 -34.57 5.45
CA LEU A 555 18.41 -33.42 4.68
C LEU A 555 19.49 -32.35 4.48
N LEU A 556 20.16 -31.91 5.56
CA LEU A 556 21.18 -30.87 5.43
C LEU A 556 22.44 -31.35 4.69
N ARG A 557 22.83 -32.63 4.82
CA ARG A 557 23.88 -33.22 3.99
C ARG A 557 23.51 -33.20 2.50
N HIS A 558 22.29 -33.63 2.16
CA HIS A 558 21.80 -33.58 0.78
C HIS A 558 21.84 -32.14 0.22
N LEU A 559 21.42 -31.14 0.99
CA LEU A 559 21.52 -29.72 0.60
C LEU A 559 22.98 -29.24 0.42
N ALA A 560 23.92 -29.71 1.25
CA ALA A 560 25.34 -29.42 1.04
C ALA A 560 25.87 -30.06 -0.27
N GLU A 561 25.41 -31.26 -0.61
CA GLU A 561 25.81 -31.98 -1.83
C GLU A 561 25.18 -31.39 -3.10
N VAL A 562 23.92 -30.92 -3.06
CA VAL A 562 23.19 -30.48 -4.28
C VAL A 562 22.97 -28.97 -4.43
N ASP A 563 23.14 -28.15 -3.37
CA ASP A 563 22.82 -26.72 -3.40
C ASP A 563 23.93 -25.77 -2.93
N ALA A 564 25.01 -26.24 -2.29
CA ALA A 564 26.00 -25.35 -1.67
C ALA A 564 26.64 -24.32 -2.63
N GLU A 565 26.89 -24.66 -3.90
CA GLU A 565 27.39 -23.74 -4.92
C GLU A 565 26.30 -22.81 -5.50
N HIS A 566 25.04 -23.27 -5.51
CA HIS A 566 23.90 -22.54 -6.06
C HIS A 566 23.34 -21.50 -5.07
N GLN A 567 23.34 -21.84 -3.77
CA GLN A 567 22.69 -21.10 -2.69
C GLN A 567 21.24 -20.74 -3.06
N THR A 568 20.44 -21.74 -3.41
CA THR A 568 18.99 -21.59 -3.69
C THR A 568 18.23 -21.53 -2.37
N VAL A 569 18.59 -22.40 -1.42
CA VAL A 569 18.12 -22.36 -0.04
C VAL A 569 18.94 -21.33 0.74
N LEU A 570 18.24 -20.46 1.46
CA LEU A 570 18.82 -19.37 2.23
C LEU A 570 18.97 -19.72 3.71
N MET A 571 17.93 -20.34 4.28
CA MET A 571 17.84 -20.75 5.68
C MET A 571 16.98 -22.01 5.79
N VAL A 572 17.07 -22.71 6.93
CA VAL A 572 16.17 -23.84 7.24
C VAL A 572 15.56 -23.67 8.65
N GLN A 573 14.24 -23.74 8.75
CA GLN A 573 13.55 -23.78 10.03
C GLN A 573 13.65 -25.19 10.63
N VAL A 574 13.88 -25.30 11.94
CA VAL A 574 13.99 -26.56 12.66
C VAL A 574 12.72 -26.77 13.49
N GLN A 575 11.84 -27.69 13.06
CA GLN A 575 10.45 -27.85 13.56
C GLN A 575 9.53 -26.68 13.16
N ASN A 576 8.24 -26.73 13.54
CA ASN A 576 7.28 -25.62 13.39
C ASN A 576 6.38 -25.49 14.63
N GLU A 577 6.24 -24.28 15.17
CA GLU A 577 5.32 -23.93 16.28
C GLU A 577 5.32 -24.99 17.41
N THR A 578 6.47 -25.16 18.06
CA THR A 578 6.67 -26.19 19.10
C THR A 578 6.02 -25.82 20.43
N GLY A 579 5.38 -26.77 21.11
CA GLY A 579 4.86 -26.60 22.48
C GLY A 579 3.73 -27.58 22.80
N VAL A 580 3.26 -27.61 24.06
CA VAL A 580 2.16 -28.48 24.51
C VAL A 580 0.84 -27.73 24.52
N LEU A 581 -0.22 -28.35 23.99
CA LEU A 581 -1.59 -27.80 23.99
C LEU A 581 -2.55 -28.64 24.86
N GLY A 582 -3.45 -27.96 25.56
CA GLY A 582 -4.50 -28.54 26.42
C GLY A 582 -4.14 -28.67 27.91
N ASP A 583 -2.88 -28.47 28.29
CA ASP A 583 -2.37 -28.39 29.67
C ASP A 583 -1.00 -27.68 29.62
N SER A 584 -0.54 -27.20 30.77
CA SER A 584 0.71 -26.48 30.97
C SER A 584 1.98 -27.31 30.71
N ARG A 585 1.92 -28.66 30.81
CA ARG A 585 3.06 -29.54 30.50
C ARG A 585 2.68 -30.99 30.22
N ASP A 586 3.69 -31.80 29.89
CA ASP A 586 3.58 -33.25 29.98
C ASP A 586 3.43 -33.69 31.45
N CYS A 587 2.28 -34.29 31.75
CA CYS A 587 1.91 -34.91 33.01
C CYS A 587 2.07 -36.44 32.97
N SER A 588 2.81 -36.99 31.99
CA SER A 588 3.26 -38.40 31.97
C SER A 588 4.05 -38.77 33.22
N ASN A 589 4.11 -40.06 33.56
CA ASN A 589 4.80 -40.50 34.78
C ASN A 589 6.32 -40.25 34.71
N SER A 590 6.89 -40.29 33.50
CA SER A 590 8.25 -39.87 33.18
C SER A 590 8.47 -38.37 33.39
N ALA A 591 7.58 -37.53 32.87
CA ALA A 591 7.69 -36.08 33.00
C ALA A 591 7.47 -35.60 34.44
N ASN A 592 6.50 -36.19 35.17
CA ASN A 592 6.32 -35.92 36.60
C ASN A 592 7.58 -36.26 37.43
N LYS A 593 8.33 -37.29 37.04
CA LYS A 593 9.63 -37.58 37.69
C LYS A 593 10.66 -36.51 37.33
N ALA A 594 10.87 -36.24 36.04
CA ALA A 594 11.86 -35.27 35.57
C ALA A 594 11.61 -33.84 36.09
N PHE A 595 10.36 -33.46 36.30
CA PHE A 595 9.96 -32.17 36.89
C PHE A 595 10.29 -32.04 38.39
N ALA A 596 10.42 -33.17 39.10
CA ALA A 596 10.78 -33.21 40.51
C ALA A 596 12.30 -33.23 40.76
N GLU A 597 13.11 -33.48 39.72
CA GLU A 597 14.56 -33.35 39.78
C GLU A 597 14.97 -31.85 39.77
N PRO A 598 16.19 -31.49 40.23
CA PRO A 598 16.70 -30.13 40.14
C PRO A 598 16.83 -29.61 38.70
N ILE A 599 16.76 -28.29 38.54
CA ILE A 599 17.16 -27.59 37.31
C ILE A 599 18.66 -27.83 37.09
N PRO A 600 19.12 -28.14 35.85
CA PRO A 600 20.55 -28.24 35.56
C PRO A 600 21.33 -26.98 35.94
N GLU A 601 22.37 -27.10 36.78
CA GLU A 601 23.12 -25.93 37.31
C GLU A 601 23.79 -25.13 36.20
N ASN A 602 24.11 -25.72 35.05
CA ASN A 602 24.61 -24.97 33.89
C ASN A 602 23.58 -24.00 33.30
N LEU A 603 22.29 -24.35 33.29
CA LEU A 603 21.20 -23.43 32.94
C LEU A 603 21.02 -22.37 34.03
N VAL A 604 21.02 -22.75 35.31
CA VAL A 604 20.91 -21.78 36.43
C VAL A 604 22.08 -20.78 36.41
N GLN A 605 23.31 -21.26 36.17
CA GLN A 605 24.49 -20.42 36.00
C GLN A 605 24.37 -19.49 34.78
N HIS A 606 23.90 -19.98 33.64
CA HIS A 606 23.70 -19.14 32.45
C HIS A 606 22.68 -18.02 32.72
N LEU A 607 21.53 -18.33 33.32
CA LEU A 607 20.51 -17.35 33.69
C LEU A 607 21.00 -16.37 34.76
N ARG A 608 21.95 -16.78 35.62
CA ARG A 608 22.63 -15.93 36.62
C ARG A 608 23.69 -15.00 36.01
N GLN A 609 24.23 -15.33 34.84
CA GLN A 609 25.33 -14.60 34.18
C GLN A 609 24.87 -13.77 32.97
N THR A 610 23.66 -14.01 32.46
CA THR A 610 23.09 -13.33 31.30
C THR A 610 22.23 -12.15 31.74
N ASP A 611 22.32 -11.02 31.04
CA ASP A 611 21.30 -9.97 31.16
C ASP A 611 20.03 -10.43 30.45
N THR A 612 19.12 -11.06 31.21
CA THR A 612 17.94 -11.77 30.69
C THR A 612 16.87 -10.86 30.11
N HIS A 613 16.06 -11.42 29.21
CA HIS A 613 15.03 -10.73 28.44
C HIS A 613 14.05 -9.97 29.34
N SER A 614 13.56 -8.81 28.92
CA SER A 614 12.68 -7.94 29.72
C SER A 614 11.37 -8.62 30.14
N ARG A 615 10.83 -9.56 29.34
CA ARG A 615 9.69 -10.40 29.72
C ARG A 615 10.10 -11.59 30.63
N PHE A 616 11.31 -12.16 30.46
CA PHE A 616 11.84 -13.20 31.37
C PHE A 616 12.10 -12.63 32.78
N LYS A 617 12.81 -11.51 32.86
CA LYS A 617 13.19 -10.80 34.09
C LYS A 617 11.98 -10.28 34.89
N LYS A 618 10.82 -10.08 34.25
CA LYS A 618 9.54 -9.82 34.94
C LYS A 618 9.02 -11.05 35.71
N ARG A 619 9.23 -12.26 35.19
CA ARG A 619 8.82 -13.51 35.84
C ARG A 619 9.86 -14.00 36.86
N VAL A 620 11.15 -13.90 36.54
CA VAL A 620 12.27 -14.26 37.43
C VAL A 620 13.19 -13.05 37.64
N PRO A 621 12.89 -12.16 38.60
CA PRO A 621 13.65 -10.91 38.78
C PRO A 621 15.02 -11.10 39.46
N ASN A 622 15.25 -12.21 40.15
CA ASN A 622 16.53 -12.56 40.77
C ASN A 622 16.78 -14.07 40.64
N VAL A 623 17.84 -14.46 39.93
CA VAL A 623 18.31 -15.85 39.90
C VAL A 623 19.20 -16.11 41.13
N PRO A 624 18.93 -17.11 41.97
CA PRO A 624 19.70 -17.35 43.19
C PRO A 624 21.20 -17.59 42.94
N SER A 625 22.04 -17.05 43.83
CA SER A 625 23.50 -17.09 43.71
C SER A 625 24.13 -18.45 44.02
N SER A 626 23.43 -19.33 44.73
CA SER A 626 23.87 -20.70 45.04
C SER A 626 22.69 -21.61 45.44
N GLY A 627 22.95 -22.91 45.57
CA GLY A 627 21.97 -23.93 45.97
C GLY A 627 21.39 -24.73 44.80
N SER A 628 20.80 -25.88 45.11
CA SER A 628 20.09 -26.73 44.15
C SER A 628 18.63 -26.30 44.06
N HIS A 629 18.18 -25.82 42.90
CA HIS A 629 16.83 -25.27 42.71
C HIS A 629 15.96 -26.22 41.90
N THR A 630 14.67 -26.29 42.21
CA THR A 630 13.66 -26.98 41.39
C THR A 630 12.93 -25.95 40.51
N TRP A 631 12.23 -26.42 39.48
CA TRP A 631 11.40 -25.56 38.62
C TRP A 631 10.45 -24.67 39.45
N GLN A 632 9.79 -25.27 40.44
CA GLN A 632 8.87 -24.55 41.35
C GLN A 632 9.56 -23.56 42.30
N SER A 633 10.85 -23.76 42.64
CA SER A 633 11.56 -22.82 43.52
C SER A 633 12.17 -21.62 42.78
N LEU A 634 12.40 -21.72 41.47
CA LEU A 634 12.92 -20.62 40.64
C LEU A 634 11.81 -19.84 39.91
N PHE A 635 10.82 -20.52 39.35
CA PHE A 635 9.76 -19.92 38.53
C PHE A 635 8.42 -19.76 39.29
N GLY A 636 8.37 -20.17 40.56
CA GLY A 636 7.15 -20.17 41.38
C GLY A 636 6.29 -21.44 41.18
N ALA A 637 5.28 -21.62 42.03
CA ALA A 637 4.42 -22.79 41.97
C ALA A 637 3.37 -22.69 40.85
N GLY A 638 3.15 -23.80 40.13
CA GLY A 638 2.16 -23.91 39.06
C GLY A 638 2.71 -23.52 37.68
N GLN A 639 1.82 -23.05 36.81
CA GLN A 639 2.00 -23.06 35.35
C GLN A 639 3.28 -22.39 34.84
N ALA A 640 3.82 -21.38 35.51
CA ALA A 640 5.07 -20.73 35.13
C ALA A 640 6.30 -21.67 35.24
N ALA A 641 6.32 -22.55 36.25
CA ALA A 641 7.34 -23.59 36.38
C ALA A 641 7.09 -24.77 35.42
N ASP A 642 5.83 -25.16 35.23
CA ASP A 642 5.43 -26.20 34.28
C ASP A 642 5.84 -25.81 32.84
N GLU A 643 5.60 -24.56 32.46
CA GLU A 643 6.02 -23.98 31.17
C GLU A 643 7.55 -23.88 31.05
N ALA A 644 8.26 -23.37 32.05
CA ALA A 644 9.72 -23.24 31.99
C ALA A 644 10.42 -24.61 31.85
N PHE A 645 9.86 -25.64 32.50
CA PHE A 645 10.28 -27.04 32.33
C PHE A 645 10.03 -27.54 30.90
N MET A 646 8.84 -27.28 30.32
CA MET A 646 8.58 -27.65 28.93
C MET A 646 9.48 -26.90 27.95
N ALA A 647 9.72 -25.61 28.16
CA ALA A 647 10.64 -24.81 27.37
C ALA A 647 12.04 -25.44 27.39
N HIS A 648 12.54 -25.84 28.56
CA HIS A 648 13.82 -26.52 28.68
C HIS A 648 13.86 -27.86 27.93
N LEU A 649 12.84 -28.72 28.07
CA LEU A 649 12.81 -30.01 27.38
C LEU A 649 12.71 -29.88 25.85
N ILE A 650 11.81 -29.01 25.37
CA ILE A 650 11.57 -28.82 23.93
C ILE A 650 12.77 -28.14 23.27
N SER A 651 13.31 -27.08 23.86
CA SER A 651 14.54 -26.45 23.34
C SER A 651 15.75 -27.38 23.38
N SER A 652 15.88 -28.27 24.38
CA SER A 652 16.93 -29.30 24.40
C SER A 652 16.76 -30.34 23.28
N TYR A 653 15.51 -30.63 22.89
CA TYR A 653 15.20 -31.48 21.75
C TYR A 653 15.58 -30.78 20.44
N VAL A 654 15.06 -29.56 20.21
CA VAL A 654 15.33 -28.78 18.99
C VAL A 654 16.81 -28.46 18.84
N GLY A 655 17.51 -28.14 19.93
CA GLY A 655 18.95 -27.89 19.95
C GLY A 655 19.78 -29.10 19.53
N ARG A 656 19.38 -30.33 19.91
CA ARG A 656 20.02 -31.57 19.46
C ARG A 656 19.82 -31.81 17.96
N VAL A 657 18.60 -31.60 17.44
CA VAL A 657 18.30 -31.71 16.01
C VAL A 657 19.08 -30.68 15.20
N ALA A 658 19.02 -29.40 15.60
CA ALA A 658 19.78 -28.31 14.96
C ALA A 658 21.29 -28.60 14.96
N ALA A 659 21.85 -29.02 16.10
CA ALA A 659 23.26 -29.39 16.22
C ALA A 659 23.65 -30.71 15.53
N ALA A 660 22.70 -31.51 15.06
CA ALA A 660 22.96 -32.64 14.16
C ALA A 660 23.09 -32.12 12.71
N GLY A 661 22.12 -31.34 12.24
CA GLY A 661 22.15 -30.76 10.88
C GLY A 661 23.33 -29.79 10.67
N LYS A 662 23.60 -28.90 11.62
CA LYS A 662 24.65 -27.85 11.53
C LYS A 662 26.08 -28.41 11.33
N LYS A 663 26.29 -29.70 11.61
CA LYS A 663 27.56 -30.42 11.36
C LYS A 663 27.72 -30.87 9.90
N GLU A 664 26.61 -31.10 9.22
CA GLU A 664 26.57 -31.55 7.82
C GLU A 664 26.56 -30.33 6.88
N TYR A 665 25.81 -29.27 7.24
CA TYR A 665 25.82 -28.01 6.50
C TYR A 665 25.66 -26.79 7.42
N THR A 666 26.55 -25.81 7.28
CA THR A 666 26.57 -24.56 8.06
C THR A 666 25.64 -23.48 7.49
N ILE A 667 24.45 -23.87 7.03
CA ILE A 667 23.39 -22.94 6.61
C ILE A 667 22.75 -22.25 7.85
N PRO A 668 22.21 -21.02 7.74
CA PRO A 668 21.43 -20.42 8.82
C PRO A 668 20.21 -21.28 9.21
N LEU A 669 20.03 -21.49 10.50
CA LEU A 669 18.96 -22.26 11.13
C LEU A 669 18.17 -21.38 12.10
N TYR A 670 16.85 -21.56 12.14
CA TYR A 670 15.99 -20.87 13.10
C TYR A 670 14.83 -21.75 13.58
N THR A 671 14.06 -21.27 14.55
CA THR A 671 12.74 -21.82 14.91
C THR A 671 11.73 -20.69 14.94
N ASN A 672 10.48 -20.97 14.56
CA ASN A 672 9.37 -20.02 14.73
C ASN A 672 8.64 -20.23 16.08
N THR A 673 7.67 -19.36 16.37
CA THR A 673 7.00 -19.23 17.66
C THR A 673 5.52 -18.86 17.49
N TRP A 674 4.64 -19.81 17.77
CA TRP A 674 3.24 -19.53 18.10
C TRP A 674 3.21 -18.68 19.37
N LEU A 675 3.00 -17.37 19.19
CA LEU A 675 3.03 -16.39 20.27
C LEU A 675 1.86 -16.52 21.27
N ASN A 676 2.07 -15.94 22.44
CA ASN A 676 1.06 -15.78 23.49
C ASN A 676 0.60 -14.31 23.63
N ILE A 677 -0.60 -14.13 24.18
CA ILE A 677 -1.24 -12.85 24.44
C ILE A 677 -1.32 -12.64 25.95
N GLU A 678 -0.36 -11.93 26.56
CA GLU A 678 -0.38 -11.68 28.03
C GLU A 678 -1.42 -10.64 28.46
N GLY A 679 -2.01 -9.86 27.53
CA GLY A 679 -3.12 -8.96 27.86
C GLY A 679 -3.64 -8.10 26.68
N PRO A 680 -4.69 -7.29 26.89
CA PRO A 680 -5.36 -6.53 25.83
C PRO A 680 -4.49 -5.49 25.10
N SER A 681 -3.36 -5.10 25.69
CA SER A 681 -2.34 -4.26 25.04
C SER A 681 -1.65 -4.99 23.89
N ASP A 682 -1.32 -6.27 24.08
CA ASP A 682 -0.54 -7.09 23.15
C ASP A 682 -1.33 -7.53 21.89
N ILE A 683 -2.63 -7.18 21.80
CA ILE A 683 -3.56 -7.57 20.72
C ILE A 683 -3.79 -6.42 19.72
N ASP A 684 -3.71 -6.69 18.41
CA ASP A 684 -4.02 -5.77 17.32
C ASP A 684 -4.84 -6.44 16.19
N PHE A 685 -6.07 -6.90 16.48
CA PHE A 685 -6.88 -7.79 15.61
C PHE A 685 -7.13 -7.31 14.16
N GLY A 686 -7.25 -6.00 13.94
CA GLY A 686 -7.64 -5.41 12.65
C GLY A 686 -9.12 -5.57 12.25
N GLY A 687 -9.96 -6.09 13.15
CA GLY A 687 -11.39 -6.35 12.93
C GLY A 687 -11.94 -7.30 13.99
N ASP A 688 -13.19 -7.75 13.81
CA ASP A 688 -13.85 -8.67 14.75
C ASP A 688 -13.36 -10.12 14.59
N GLY A 689 -12.40 -10.52 15.44
CA GLY A 689 -11.86 -11.89 15.50
C GLY A 689 -11.86 -12.45 16.94
N PRO A 690 -12.17 -13.75 17.14
CA PRO A 690 -12.18 -14.35 18.47
C PRO A 690 -10.76 -14.59 19.01
N ALA A 691 -10.46 -14.00 20.18
CA ALA A 691 -9.14 -14.02 20.82
C ALA A 691 -8.48 -15.41 20.97
N VAL A 692 -9.29 -16.47 21.10
CA VAL A 692 -8.83 -17.86 21.28
C VAL A 692 -7.95 -18.35 20.13
N VAL A 693 -8.08 -17.81 18.92
CA VAL A 693 -7.27 -18.19 17.75
C VAL A 693 -5.85 -17.59 17.83
N GLY A 694 -5.63 -16.57 18.66
CA GLY A 694 -4.33 -15.91 18.84
C GLY A 694 -3.44 -16.48 19.95
N GLY A 695 -3.70 -17.70 20.42
CA GLY A 695 -2.92 -18.35 21.49
C GLY A 695 -3.38 -18.01 22.92
N GLY A 696 -3.86 -16.80 23.18
CA GLY A 696 -4.39 -16.43 24.51
C GLY A 696 -3.32 -16.35 25.61
N ASP A 697 -3.76 -16.35 26.87
CA ASP A 697 -2.98 -15.86 28.02
C ASP A 697 -2.35 -16.96 28.90
N GLN A 698 -2.92 -18.18 28.93
CA GLN A 698 -2.42 -19.29 29.76
C GLN A 698 -1.69 -20.37 28.94
N PRO A 699 -0.54 -20.89 29.40
CA PRO A 699 0.19 -21.95 28.70
C PRO A 699 -0.66 -23.23 28.63
N GLY A 700 -0.73 -23.81 27.43
CA GLY A 700 -1.68 -24.87 27.08
C GLY A 700 -2.88 -24.35 26.27
N ILE A 701 -3.18 -23.05 26.30
CA ILE A 701 -4.03 -22.38 25.29
C ILE A 701 -3.16 -22.01 24.07
N TYR A 702 -2.00 -21.39 24.33
CA TYR A 702 -0.87 -21.35 23.40
C TYR A 702 0.07 -22.55 23.66
N PRO A 703 0.92 -22.94 22.70
CA PRO A 703 1.82 -24.09 22.87
C PRO A 703 2.82 -23.86 24.02
N SER A 704 2.58 -24.49 25.17
CA SER A 704 3.41 -24.34 26.36
C SER A 704 4.84 -24.84 26.11
N GLY A 705 5.82 -24.01 26.47
CA GLY A 705 7.24 -24.27 26.23
C GLY A 705 7.75 -23.84 24.85
N GLY A 706 6.92 -23.22 24.00
CA GLY A 706 7.40 -22.59 22.77
C GLY A 706 8.37 -21.41 23.01
N PRO A 707 9.03 -20.87 21.97
CA PRO A 707 10.05 -19.81 22.14
C PRO A 707 9.51 -18.41 22.46
N CYS A 708 8.49 -18.30 23.33
CA CYS A 708 7.86 -17.03 23.69
C CYS A 708 8.80 -16.11 24.51
N PRO A 709 8.60 -14.77 24.47
CA PRO A 709 9.55 -13.79 25.04
C PRO A 709 9.94 -13.97 26.50
N HIS A 710 9.08 -14.60 27.30
CA HIS A 710 9.31 -14.86 28.73
C HIS A 710 10.09 -16.15 29.03
N VAL A 711 10.44 -16.96 28.02
CA VAL A 711 11.29 -18.16 28.12
C VAL A 711 12.47 -18.18 27.13
N LEU A 712 12.66 -17.11 26.34
CA LEU A 712 13.74 -17.02 25.33
C LEU A 712 15.14 -17.33 25.86
N ASP A 713 15.48 -16.96 27.10
CA ASP A 713 16.81 -17.23 27.66
C ASP A 713 17.06 -18.72 27.96
N ILE A 714 15.99 -19.51 28.19
CA ILE A 714 16.09 -20.99 28.27
C ILE A 714 16.32 -21.56 26.87
N TRP A 715 15.62 -21.03 25.87
CA TRP A 715 15.78 -21.44 24.47
C TRP A 715 17.19 -21.16 23.96
N ARG A 716 17.68 -19.92 24.06
CA ARG A 716 19.03 -19.53 23.60
C ARG A 716 20.14 -20.38 24.24
N PHE A 717 20.00 -20.74 25.52
CA PHE A 717 20.93 -21.64 26.21
C PHE A 717 20.99 -23.04 25.58
N ASN A 718 19.81 -23.61 25.28
CA ASN A 718 19.69 -24.98 24.78
C ASN A 718 19.85 -25.10 23.25
N THR A 719 19.68 -24.03 22.48
CA THR A 719 19.75 -24.03 21.00
C THR A 719 20.92 -23.23 20.40
N PRO A 720 22.19 -23.41 20.84
CA PRO A 720 23.34 -22.65 20.34
C PRO A 720 23.76 -22.97 18.88
N SER A 721 22.95 -23.73 18.14
CA SER A 721 23.11 -24.00 16.70
C SER A 721 22.00 -23.38 15.84
N LEU A 722 21.06 -22.66 16.45
CA LEU A 722 20.16 -21.72 15.78
C LEU A 722 20.78 -20.33 15.80
N ASP A 723 20.68 -19.60 14.70
CA ASP A 723 21.27 -18.26 14.54
C ASP A 723 20.26 -17.16 14.91
N LEU A 724 18.95 -17.47 14.90
CA LEU A 724 17.88 -16.61 15.39
C LEU A 724 16.66 -17.42 15.86
N ILE A 725 15.80 -16.77 16.65
CA ILE A 725 14.46 -17.24 17.02
C ILE A 725 13.44 -16.24 16.45
N ALA A 726 12.36 -16.73 15.85
CA ALA A 726 11.40 -15.94 15.07
C ALA A 726 9.96 -15.96 15.64
N PRO A 727 9.18 -14.86 15.52
CA PRO A 727 7.77 -14.79 15.90
C PRO A 727 6.79 -15.01 14.73
N ASP A 728 5.66 -15.66 15.00
CA ASP A 728 4.54 -15.81 14.06
C ASP A 728 3.43 -14.78 14.37
N MET A 729 3.18 -13.85 13.44
CA MET A 729 2.53 -12.56 13.74
C MET A 729 1.16 -12.37 13.06
N TYR A 730 0.14 -13.01 13.64
CA TYR A 730 -1.24 -12.98 13.12
C TYR A 730 -2.19 -11.95 13.78
N PHE A 731 -2.07 -11.72 15.09
CA PHE A 731 -3.02 -10.89 15.86
C PHE A 731 -2.36 -9.98 16.90
N HIS A 732 -1.03 -9.93 16.92
CA HIS A 732 -0.25 -9.26 17.95
C HIS A 732 0.07 -7.81 17.58
N ASP A 733 0.30 -6.96 18.58
CA ASP A 733 0.88 -5.64 18.35
C ASP A 733 2.26 -5.76 17.69
N TYR A 734 2.37 -5.18 16.50
CA TYR A 734 3.49 -5.44 15.60
C TYR A 734 4.80 -4.82 16.09
N GLU A 735 4.75 -3.65 16.76
CA GLU A 735 5.93 -2.99 17.31
C GLU A 735 6.41 -3.68 18.59
N ILE A 736 5.49 -4.06 19.48
CA ILE A 736 5.81 -4.78 20.72
C ILE A 736 6.50 -6.11 20.41
N VAL A 737 6.01 -6.88 19.42
CA VAL A 737 6.64 -8.15 19.04
C VAL A 737 7.99 -7.92 18.35
N CYS A 738 8.09 -7.01 17.38
CA CYS A 738 9.37 -6.70 16.74
C CYS A 738 10.43 -6.25 17.78
N LYS A 739 10.02 -5.53 18.83
CA LYS A 739 10.89 -5.13 19.95
C LYS A 739 11.31 -6.31 20.84
N ASN A 740 10.38 -7.19 21.23
CA ASN A 740 10.72 -8.41 22.00
C ASN A 740 11.74 -9.28 21.22
N TYR A 741 11.53 -9.48 19.91
CA TYR A 741 12.37 -10.36 19.08
C TYR A 741 13.62 -9.67 18.48
N THR A 742 13.88 -8.40 18.81
CA THR A 742 15.18 -7.72 18.58
C THR A 742 15.97 -7.54 19.89
N GLU A 743 15.38 -7.82 21.05
CA GLU A 743 16.05 -7.67 22.34
C GLU A 743 17.21 -8.67 22.49
N GLN A 744 18.27 -8.23 23.19
CA GLN A 744 19.54 -8.95 23.37
C GLN A 744 20.24 -9.33 22.05
N GLY A 745 19.92 -8.65 20.93
CA GLY A 745 20.61 -8.81 19.65
C GLY A 745 20.14 -10.00 18.80
N ASN A 746 18.97 -10.57 19.08
CA ASN A 746 18.37 -11.57 18.20
C ASN A 746 18.04 -10.94 16.83
N THR A 747 18.38 -11.63 15.73
CA THR A 747 18.13 -11.11 14.38
C THR A 747 16.66 -11.32 14.00
N LEU A 748 15.96 -10.23 13.67
CA LEU A 748 14.53 -10.32 13.37
C LEU A 748 14.27 -10.93 11.98
N PHE A 749 13.41 -11.93 11.97
CA PHE A 749 12.79 -12.49 10.78
C PHE A 749 11.36 -12.88 11.15
N ILE A 750 10.37 -12.56 10.32
CA ILE A 750 8.94 -12.87 10.57
C ILE A 750 8.49 -13.89 9.50
N PRO A 751 8.56 -15.21 9.77
CA PRO A 751 8.27 -16.28 8.81
C PRO A 751 6.78 -16.44 8.49
N GLU A 752 5.91 -16.27 9.49
CA GLU A 752 4.46 -16.26 9.31
C GLU A 752 3.87 -14.92 9.75
N GLN A 753 3.03 -14.31 8.90
CA GLN A 753 2.12 -13.22 9.26
C GLN A 753 0.85 -13.22 8.41
N ARG A 754 -0.07 -12.29 8.69
CA ARG A 754 -1.28 -12.09 7.87
C ARG A 754 -0.94 -11.72 6.42
N ARG A 755 -1.79 -12.20 5.50
CA ARG A 755 -1.71 -11.97 4.04
C ARG A 755 -2.69 -10.92 3.51
N ASP A 756 -3.52 -10.34 4.37
CA ASP A 756 -4.39 -9.23 3.99
C ASP A 756 -3.60 -7.91 3.93
N GLU A 757 -4.25 -6.84 3.44
CA GLU A 757 -3.62 -5.51 3.38
C GLU A 757 -3.15 -5.04 4.76
N TYR A 758 -3.78 -5.50 5.82
CA TYR A 758 -3.44 -5.17 7.20
C TYR A 758 -2.05 -5.68 7.59
N GLY A 759 -1.72 -6.95 7.29
CA GLY A 759 -0.36 -7.49 7.40
C GLY A 759 0.61 -6.86 6.40
N ALA A 760 0.20 -6.71 5.15
CA ALA A 760 1.03 -6.12 4.10
C ALA A 760 1.53 -4.71 4.45
N ARG A 761 0.69 -3.88 5.09
CA ARG A 761 1.09 -2.53 5.53
C ARG A 761 2.13 -2.51 6.65
N ARG A 762 2.24 -3.57 7.46
CA ARG A 762 3.10 -3.59 8.66
C ARG A 762 4.56 -3.93 8.36
N ILE A 763 4.84 -4.54 7.20
CA ILE A 763 6.19 -4.93 6.80
C ILE A 763 7.19 -3.77 6.83
N TRP A 764 6.73 -2.56 6.49
CA TRP A 764 7.53 -1.33 6.47
C TRP A 764 8.19 -1.05 7.82
N LEU A 765 7.47 -1.24 8.93
CA LEU A 765 7.99 -1.10 10.29
C LEU A 765 9.07 -2.14 10.59
N SER A 766 8.83 -3.42 10.26
CA SER A 766 9.82 -4.49 10.49
C SER A 766 11.10 -4.31 9.65
N TYR A 767 10.99 -3.95 8.38
CA TYR A 767 12.14 -3.81 7.48
C TYR A 767 13.02 -2.59 7.82
N ALA A 768 12.42 -1.40 7.95
CA ALA A 768 13.18 -0.19 8.24
C ALA A 768 13.52 -0.06 9.72
N THR A 769 12.53 0.08 10.59
CA THR A 769 12.73 0.43 12.01
C THR A 769 13.39 -0.70 12.81
N HIS A 770 13.13 -1.97 12.48
CA HIS A 770 13.70 -3.12 13.19
C HIS A 770 14.71 -3.94 12.37
N GLY A 771 14.99 -3.57 11.12
CA GLY A 771 16.03 -4.21 10.30
C GLY A 771 15.79 -5.68 9.96
N ALA A 772 14.53 -6.13 9.87
CA ALA A 772 14.19 -7.53 9.62
C ALA A 772 14.76 -8.08 8.31
N LEU A 773 15.22 -9.33 8.32
CA LEU A 773 15.70 -10.05 7.11
C LEU A 773 14.58 -10.28 6.08
N GLY A 774 13.33 -10.31 6.56
CA GLY A 774 12.12 -10.60 5.78
C GLY A 774 10.87 -10.57 6.67
N ALA A 775 9.72 -10.26 6.07
CA ALA A 775 8.40 -10.42 6.68
C ALA A 775 7.46 -11.13 5.70
N SER A 776 7.06 -12.35 6.04
CA SER A 776 6.53 -13.36 5.13
C SER A 776 5.04 -13.64 5.39
N PRO A 777 4.13 -13.30 4.46
CA PRO A 777 2.72 -13.60 4.62
C PRO A 777 2.40 -15.07 4.33
N PHE A 778 1.57 -15.68 5.17
CA PHE A 778 1.22 -17.11 5.08
C PHE A 778 0.15 -17.42 4.01
N GLY A 779 0.31 -18.57 3.33
CA GLY A 779 -0.57 -19.06 2.27
C GLY A 779 -0.48 -18.24 0.98
N ILE A 780 0.70 -17.74 0.63
CA ILE A 780 0.96 -16.72 -0.40
C ILE A 780 0.63 -17.19 -1.83
N ASP A 781 0.64 -18.50 -2.08
CA ASP A 781 0.20 -19.15 -3.31
C ASP A 781 -1.29 -18.89 -3.63
N THR A 782 -2.04 -18.27 -2.72
CA THR A 782 -3.28 -17.56 -3.02
C THR A 782 -3.17 -16.10 -2.57
N GLY A 783 -3.56 -15.11 -3.39
CA GLY A 783 -3.63 -13.69 -2.97
C GLY A 783 -2.29 -12.93 -2.83
N SER A 784 -1.21 -13.40 -3.48
CA SER A 784 0.09 -12.71 -3.56
C SER A 784 0.07 -11.27 -4.09
N ASP A 785 -0.95 -10.91 -4.88
CA ASP A 785 -1.16 -9.57 -5.43
C ASP A 785 -1.35 -8.48 -4.35
N ILE A 786 -1.74 -8.86 -3.14
CA ILE A 786 -1.89 -7.96 -1.98
C ILE A 786 -0.53 -7.46 -1.50
N ILE A 787 0.42 -8.38 -1.22
CA ILE A 787 1.78 -8.02 -0.78
C ILE A 787 2.63 -7.49 -1.94
N GLY A 788 2.36 -7.95 -3.17
CA GLY A 788 3.17 -7.62 -4.34
C GLY A 788 3.23 -6.13 -4.68
N ARG A 789 2.22 -5.35 -4.27
CA ARG A 789 2.26 -3.87 -4.33
C ARG A 789 3.37 -3.29 -3.46
N GLU A 790 3.50 -3.79 -2.24
CA GLU A 790 4.46 -3.31 -1.25
C GLU A 790 5.87 -3.83 -1.57
N PHE A 791 5.97 -5.12 -1.93
CA PHE A 791 7.21 -5.75 -2.39
C PHE A 791 7.74 -5.10 -3.69
N LYS A 792 6.89 -4.59 -4.58
CA LYS A 792 7.34 -3.79 -5.72
C LYS A 792 8.14 -2.56 -5.31
N LEU A 793 7.59 -1.76 -4.39
CA LEU A 793 8.21 -0.51 -3.94
C LEU A 793 9.46 -0.80 -3.10
N LEU A 794 9.41 -1.82 -2.23
CA LEU A 794 10.59 -2.32 -1.53
C LEU A 794 11.67 -2.79 -2.51
N ASN A 795 11.33 -3.52 -3.58
CA ASN A 795 12.32 -3.98 -4.55
C ASN A 795 13.01 -2.81 -5.30
N GLN A 796 12.30 -1.72 -5.56
CA GLN A 796 12.87 -0.49 -6.15
C GLN A 796 13.81 0.26 -5.19
N THR A 797 13.68 0.04 -3.87
CA THR A 797 14.35 0.87 -2.84
C THR A 797 15.26 0.08 -1.87
N LYS A 798 15.24 -1.26 -1.89
CA LYS A 798 16.00 -2.10 -0.95
C LYS A 798 17.52 -1.98 -1.04
N GLN A 799 18.06 -1.41 -2.12
CA GLN A 799 19.49 -1.09 -2.22
C GLN A 799 19.99 -0.08 -1.16
N PHE A 800 19.10 0.75 -0.62
CA PHE A 800 19.46 1.75 0.40
C PHE A 800 19.48 1.16 1.82
N LEU A 801 18.74 0.07 2.08
CA LEU A 801 18.61 -0.53 3.41
C LEU A 801 19.94 -1.01 4.03
N PRO A 802 20.78 -1.83 3.35
CA PRO A 802 21.98 -2.43 3.96
C PRO A 802 23.02 -1.43 4.43
N ASN A 803 22.97 -0.19 3.94
CA ASN A 803 24.00 0.82 4.16
C ASN A 803 23.61 1.91 5.16
N ALA A 804 22.33 2.01 5.54
CA ALA A 804 21.83 2.90 6.59
C ALA A 804 21.96 2.24 7.97
N ALA A 805 22.33 2.99 9.03
CA ALA A 805 22.37 2.46 10.39
C ALA A 805 20.94 2.31 10.99
N PRO A 806 20.71 1.48 12.03
CA PRO A 806 19.37 1.33 12.65
C PRO A 806 18.76 2.65 13.18
N GLU A 807 19.60 3.60 13.60
CA GLU A 807 19.21 4.97 13.95
C GLU A 807 18.69 5.78 12.75
N ASP A 808 19.23 5.53 11.55
CA ASP A 808 18.99 6.27 10.29
C ASP A 808 17.75 5.78 9.51
N ARG A 809 17.08 4.71 9.97
CA ARG A 809 15.92 4.08 9.31
C ARG A 809 14.60 4.38 10.03
N PHE A 810 13.52 4.56 9.27
CA PHE A 810 12.17 4.69 9.83
C PHE A 810 11.08 4.18 8.87
N GLY A 811 10.37 3.14 9.29
CA GLY A 811 9.17 2.62 8.61
C GLY A 811 7.90 2.98 9.35
N PHE A 812 6.85 3.32 8.62
CA PHE A 812 5.56 3.76 9.18
C PHE A 812 4.38 3.24 8.35
N PHE A 813 3.19 3.19 8.96
CA PHE A 813 1.98 2.77 8.27
C PHE A 813 0.72 3.41 8.87
N PHE A 814 -0.32 3.51 8.05
CA PHE A 814 -1.64 4.00 8.39
C PHE A 814 -2.69 2.98 7.98
N ASP A 815 -3.41 2.41 8.96
CA ASP A 815 -4.64 1.65 8.73
C ASP A 815 -5.79 2.59 8.34
N GLU A 816 -6.86 2.08 7.73
CA GLU A 816 -7.89 2.91 7.09
C GLU A 816 -8.50 3.96 8.05
N GLU A 817 -9.11 3.53 9.15
CA GLU A 817 -9.62 4.43 10.19
C GLU A 817 -8.56 4.74 11.27
N PRO A 818 -8.48 5.98 11.78
CA PRO A 818 -7.77 6.28 13.02
C PRO A 818 -8.35 5.48 14.19
N SER A 819 -7.50 4.99 15.10
CA SER A 819 -7.94 4.34 16.35
C SER A 819 -7.08 4.77 17.52
N GLU A 820 -7.61 4.71 18.74
CA GLU A 820 -6.91 5.18 19.96
C GLU A 820 -5.55 4.50 20.20
N LYS A 821 -5.31 3.32 19.62
CA LYS A 821 -4.04 2.60 19.68
C LYS A 821 -2.97 3.08 18.67
N LYS A 822 -3.33 3.81 17.60
CA LYS A 822 -2.43 4.05 16.45
C LYS A 822 -2.38 5.53 16.06
N PRO A 823 -1.18 6.11 15.87
CA PRO A 823 -1.05 7.55 15.69
C PRO A 823 -1.55 8.01 14.32
N GLU A 824 -2.22 9.17 14.29
CA GLU A 824 -2.48 9.92 13.06
C GLU A 824 -1.20 10.59 12.50
N GLN A 825 -0.15 10.66 13.32
CA GLN A 825 1.12 11.34 13.07
C GLN A 825 2.29 10.45 13.56
N TRP A 826 3.06 9.89 12.63
CA TRP A 826 4.32 9.22 12.97
C TRP A 826 5.44 10.27 13.13
N THR A 827 6.33 10.08 14.11
CA THR A 827 7.43 11.02 14.39
C THR A 827 8.73 10.26 14.64
N ARG A 828 9.84 10.73 14.05
CA ARG A 828 11.20 10.26 14.31
C ARG A 828 12.14 11.44 14.40
N VAL A 829 13.15 11.34 15.26
CA VAL A 829 14.26 12.31 15.33
C VAL A 829 15.52 11.62 14.81
N PHE A 830 16.24 12.29 13.93
CA PHE A 830 17.49 11.86 13.32
C PHE A 830 18.51 12.99 13.49
N GLY A 831 19.45 12.85 14.43
CA GLY A 831 20.35 13.95 14.80
C GLY A 831 19.57 15.17 15.31
N ASP A 832 19.67 16.28 14.59
CA ASP A 832 18.96 17.54 14.82
C ASP A 832 17.62 17.67 14.06
N ILE A 833 17.34 16.77 13.11
CA ILE A 833 16.14 16.80 12.26
C ILE A 833 14.99 16.01 12.91
N LYS A 834 13.81 16.63 13.02
CA LYS A 834 12.55 15.96 13.41
C LYS A 834 11.71 15.69 12.17
N VAL A 835 11.65 14.43 11.73
CA VAL A 835 10.70 13.97 10.71
C VAL A 835 9.33 13.78 11.34
N ILE A 836 8.32 14.38 10.72
CA ILE A 836 6.90 14.24 11.03
C ILE A 836 6.22 13.70 9.78
N VAL A 837 5.47 12.61 9.90
CA VAL A 837 4.71 12.00 8.82
C VAL A 837 3.24 11.96 9.18
N GLU A 838 2.42 12.62 8.38
CA GLU A 838 0.97 12.74 8.54
C GLU A 838 0.27 12.34 7.24
N ARG A 839 -1.01 11.96 7.33
CA ARG A 839 -1.79 11.59 6.12
C ARG A 839 -2.00 12.82 5.22
N CYS A 840 -1.77 12.66 3.92
CA CYS A 840 -1.98 13.72 2.94
C CYS A 840 -3.45 13.77 2.49
N PHE A 841 -4.31 14.51 3.23
CA PHE A 841 -5.75 14.64 2.94
C PHE A 841 -6.03 15.54 1.72
N VAL A 842 -5.87 14.99 0.51
CA VAL A 842 -6.00 15.72 -0.76
C VAL A 842 -7.15 15.21 -1.65
N PHE A 843 -7.68 14.01 -1.41
CA PHE A 843 -8.66 13.37 -2.30
C PHE A 843 -9.86 12.70 -1.58
N GLY A 844 -10.24 13.19 -0.39
CA GLY A 844 -11.44 12.74 0.33
C GLY A 844 -11.18 12.26 1.75
N LYS A 845 -11.83 11.16 2.16
CA LYS A 845 -11.65 10.53 3.48
C LYS A 845 -10.21 10.05 3.67
N PRO A 846 -9.71 9.92 4.92
CA PRO A 846 -8.48 9.17 5.19
C PRO A 846 -8.60 7.75 4.63
N GLY A 847 -7.71 7.40 3.72
CA GLY A 847 -7.48 6.02 3.30
C GLY A 847 -6.28 5.41 4.02
N PRO A 848 -5.99 4.13 3.75
CA PRO A 848 -4.74 3.50 4.18
C PRO A 848 -3.54 4.15 3.49
N GLY A 849 -2.37 4.09 4.12
CA GLY A 849 -1.14 4.67 3.58
C GLY A 849 0.11 4.05 4.19
N VAL A 850 1.18 3.98 3.41
CA VAL A 850 2.43 3.29 3.74
C VAL A 850 3.59 3.93 3.02
N ALA A 851 4.74 3.97 3.69
CA ALA A 851 6.06 4.19 3.12
C ALA A 851 7.12 4.00 4.23
N TRP A 852 8.38 4.23 3.87
CA TRP A 852 9.47 4.44 4.80
C TRP A 852 10.20 5.74 4.47
N SER A 853 11.14 6.13 5.33
CA SER A 853 12.08 7.23 5.13
C SER A 853 13.45 6.83 5.66
N PHE A 854 14.50 7.30 4.99
CA PHE A 854 15.88 7.15 5.42
C PHE A 854 16.54 8.53 5.54
N ILE A 855 17.09 8.84 6.71
CA ILE A 855 17.96 10.01 6.85
C ILE A 855 19.40 9.55 6.81
N TRP A 856 20.01 9.75 5.64
CA TRP A 856 21.44 9.57 5.48
C TRP A 856 22.20 10.66 6.22
N ALA A 857 23.10 10.28 7.13
CA ALA A 857 23.93 11.19 7.91
C ALA A 857 25.05 11.87 7.09
N THR A 858 24.66 12.61 6.05
CA THR A 858 25.41 13.73 5.46
C THR A 858 24.57 15.01 5.63
N PRO A 859 25.14 16.20 5.86
CA PRO A 859 24.38 17.37 6.37
C PRO A 859 23.39 18.05 5.41
N SER A 860 22.97 17.40 4.32
CA SER A 860 22.32 18.07 3.19
C SER A 860 21.47 17.18 2.26
N SER A 861 21.19 15.91 2.59
CA SER A 861 20.52 14.98 1.65
C SER A 861 19.57 14.00 2.34
N TYR A 862 18.41 13.74 1.73
CA TYR A 862 17.30 12.93 2.29
C TYR A 862 16.75 11.93 1.26
N LEU A 863 16.12 10.83 1.70
CA LEU A 863 15.40 9.88 0.85
C LEU A 863 14.06 9.39 1.47
#